data_AF-A0A101U2E8-F1
#
_entry.id   AF-A0A101U2E8-F1
#
_cell.length_a   1.000
_cell.length_b   1.000
_cell.length_c   1.000
_cell.angle_alpha   90.00
_cell.angle_beta   90.00
_cell.angle_gamma   90.00
#
_symmetry.space_group_name_H-M   'P 1'
#
loop_
_entity.id
_entity.type
_entity.pdbx_description
1 polymer ?
#
loop_
_entity_poly.entity_id
_entity_poly.type
_entity_poly.pdbx_seq_one_letter_code
_entity_poly.pdbx_strand_id
1 'polypeptide(L)'
;MIRARRIWGTALAVLTVVGVSPGWAQAQQAYGLRPLAKTVGDGDGLPANWSITGEGAARKLAWRSDERVPMGDARVEFYAGDRLLGRPAPAKDGRTFRLGLDGLALDAPQDLQVRAAGRRLDAPGSTSGGSRSAVTVPRRLPANPVDPGKPGAYGTVTGEYGLAPVRLPGFAEPVEMKAVVVAPKGAQGRRPLALFLHGRHSTCYSPQGETGGEWPCAAGTKPIPSHRGYLRDQRLLASQGYVTVSISANGINGQDWSAEDGGAQARSSLVRQHLARWAGWSAHPGTAPAAVRKAPRANLSRVLLVGHSRGGEGVNRAAMDSLYPPPASQDGYRGPVRWHIRGTVLIGPTVFGQNPVPDVPSMTILPGCDGDVSDLQGEVYVDGTRQVSRGAALHSAVYMVGANHNYFNTEWTPGQAVAPADDDFWHDEEEPDPVCSPGTRTRLTADQQHRAGATYIAAAARLFVAGDDRVRPLLDGSGRRAPSADPARVLTHAVGARRGAGFLPDGKVTVSGGRLCSAVHPSSAAACLGSETTGMSPHFARWETDREPGRRAVALRWSTAGSPVRVRPERPLSLTGAKALALRVIVPPNSTGTRLDVSVTDTAGRRRTLGRAEVDGLPGTGRTASYWAREVRVPIGTDDAAAVDLRHVKSLELTPRTGAGRAWLMDAWAWRPGTAPVREAPLARVDVGRLTVKEGDAGERTYRVPVQVSGRGGGQVRLFVTDPATDEVTDRLVTVRPGAHGIDVPVKVQGNTRYGDDLAHNVFVKAVRTSVVGSHLGGVTAENDDPVPSIGVTPVADRVAEGKALKWRVTLSAAADVEVGGMLAVVPVTQGRELSSKDVAPDWLQDSSGASPDPERPLSEVEGLSLWVSVPAGRTSAEVTVPTIEDAVAEPAESVRLRLADDSGEPVPGAPAVTGTVVDAS
;
A
#
# COMPACT_ATOMS: atom_id res chain seq x y z
N MET A 1 -33.90 45.90 31.59
CA MET A 1 -35.00 46.80 31.14
C MET A 1 -34.78 47.17 29.68
N ILE A 2 -35.84 47.21 28.87
CA ILE A 2 -36.13 48.14 27.73
C ILE A 2 -34.94 48.44 26.77
N ARG A 3 -34.83 47.84 25.57
CA ARG A 3 -35.46 48.15 24.26
C ARG A 3 -35.03 49.47 23.56
N ALA A 4 -34.63 49.35 22.27
CA ALA A 4 -34.86 50.28 21.14
C ALA A 4 -34.03 51.61 21.08
N ARG A 5 -33.83 52.32 19.94
CA ARG A 5 -33.90 52.04 18.46
C ARG A 5 -33.31 53.23 17.64
N ARG A 6 -32.54 52.92 16.58
CA ARG A 6 -32.53 53.54 15.20
C ARG A 6 -32.10 55.01 14.91
N ILE A 7 -31.90 55.21 13.58
CA ILE A 7 -31.85 56.45 12.74
C ILE A 7 -30.44 57.08 12.65
N TRP A 8 -29.63 56.93 11.58
CA TRP A 8 -29.71 57.31 10.14
C TRP A 8 -29.65 58.82 9.84
N GLY A 9 -28.70 59.22 8.99
CA GLY A 9 -28.56 60.58 8.46
C GLY A 9 -27.56 60.60 7.30
N THR A 10 -28.05 60.85 6.09
CA THR A 10 -27.26 60.94 4.84
C THR A 10 -27.28 62.37 4.33
N ALA A 11 -26.16 62.86 3.79
CA ALA A 11 -26.13 64.07 2.97
C ALA A 11 -25.07 63.93 1.87
N LEU A 12 -25.43 64.34 0.65
CA LEU A 12 -24.62 64.29 -0.58
C LEU A 12 -24.36 65.71 -1.07
N ALA A 13 -23.19 65.98 -1.66
CA ALA A 13 -22.92 66.92 -2.78
C ALA A 13 -21.43 67.27 -2.86
N VAL A 14 -20.82 67.74 -3.97
CA VAL A 14 -21.03 67.67 -5.45
C VAL A 14 -19.71 68.22 -6.03
N LEU A 15 -19.15 67.65 -7.11
CA LEU A 15 -18.49 68.40 -8.21
C LEU A 15 -17.95 67.49 -9.34
N THR A 16 -17.84 68.05 -10.55
CA THR A 16 -17.69 67.32 -11.82
C THR A 16 -16.42 67.65 -12.61
N VAL A 17 -15.74 66.60 -13.07
CA VAL A 17 -15.15 66.38 -14.42
C VAL A 17 -14.24 67.45 -15.06
N VAL A 18 -12.93 67.14 -15.19
CA VAL A 18 -12.12 66.96 -16.43
C VAL A 18 -10.82 66.18 -16.02
N GLY A 19 -10.20 65.27 -16.79
CA GLY A 19 -10.64 64.65 -18.05
C GLY A 19 -9.55 64.10 -19.02
N VAL A 20 -8.46 63.44 -18.57
CA VAL A 20 -7.51 62.70 -19.47
C VAL A 20 -7.21 61.28 -18.93
N SER A 21 -7.15 60.30 -19.83
CA SER A 21 -7.23 58.85 -19.56
C SER A 21 -5.97 58.18 -18.97
N PRO A 22 -6.13 57.21 -18.06
CA PRO A 22 -5.16 56.15 -17.81
C PRO A 22 -5.53 54.83 -18.53
N GLY A 23 -4.53 53.97 -18.74
CA GLY A 23 -4.71 52.64 -19.33
C GLY A 23 -5.52 51.68 -18.47
N TRP A 24 -6.16 50.72 -19.13
CA TRP A 24 -7.12 49.77 -18.57
C TRP A 24 -6.51 48.88 -17.47
N ALA A 25 -6.91 49.13 -16.22
CA ALA A 25 -6.90 48.13 -15.17
C ALA A 25 -8.34 47.65 -14.96
N GLN A 26 -8.70 46.47 -15.48
CA GLN A 26 -10.00 45.87 -15.18
C GLN A 26 -9.95 45.18 -13.82
N ALA A 27 -10.90 45.54 -12.96
CA ALA A 27 -11.07 44.96 -11.64
C ALA A 27 -11.50 43.49 -11.71
N GLN A 28 -11.21 42.76 -10.63
CA GLN A 28 -11.59 41.35 -10.45
C GLN A 28 -13.09 41.15 -10.70
N GLN A 29 -13.44 40.33 -11.70
CA GLN A 29 -14.79 39.80 -11.82
C GLN A 29 -15.10 38.88 -10.65
N ALA A 30 -16.36 38.94 -10.19
CA ALA A 30 -16.87 38.03 -9.17
C ALA A 30 -16.72 36.57 -9.60
N TYR A 31 -16.53 35.69 -8.62
CA TYR A 31 -16.41 34.25 -8.80
C TYR A 31 -17.51 33.71 -9.72
N GLY A 32 -17.11 33.29 -10.93
CA GLY A 32 -17.98 32.54 -11.81
C GLY A 32 -18.33 31.21 -11.15
N LEU A 33 -19.62 30.98 -10.92
CA LEU A 33 -20.15 29.65 -10.66
C LEU A 33 -19.72 28.75 -11.81
N ARG A 34 -18.82 27.79 -11.54
CA ARG A 34 -18.56 26.70 -12.48
C ARG A 34 -19.88 25.95 -12.71
N PRO A 35 -20.23 25.58 -13.95
CA PRO A 35 -21.31 24.64 -14.17
C PRO A 35 -21.05 23.36 -13.36
N LEU A 36 -22.11 22.76 -12.82
CA LEU A 36 -22.04 21.40 -12.29
C LEU A 36 -21.43 20.47 -13.35
N ALA A 37 -20.50 19.63 -12.93
CA ALA A 37 -19.80 18.72 -13.82
C ALA A 37 -20.79 17.75 -14.49
N LYS A 38 -20.49 17.35 -15.73
CA LYS A 38 -21.20 16.22 -16.35
C LYS A 38 -20.69 14.93 -15.70
N THR A 39 -21.56 14.19 -15.05
CA THR A 39 -21.36 12.74 -14.87
C THR A 39 -21.29 12.09 -16.26
N VAL A 40 -20.30 11.22 -16.46
CA VAL A 40 -20.09 10.51 -17.71
C VAL A 40 -21.01 9.30 -17.77
N GLY A 41 -21.67 9.11 -18.91
CA GLY A 41 -22.53 7.95 -19.17
C GLY A 41 -21.74 6.66 -19.37
N ASP A 42 -22.31 5.54 -18.93
CA ASP A 42 -21.74 4.20 -19.06
C ASP A 42 -21.00 3.96 -20.39
N GLY A 43 -19.72 3.62 -20.30
CA GLY A 43 -18.84 3.27 -21.43
C GLY A 43 -18.13 4.45 -22.11
N ASP A 44 -18.75 5.63 -22.15
CA ASP A 44 -18.34 6.72 -23.04
C ASP A 44 -17.05 7.44 -22.53
N GLY A 45 -15.89 6.91 -22.89
CA GLY A 45 -14.57 7.43 -22.51
C GLY A 45 -13.86 6.69 -21.36
N LEU A 46 -14.33 5.51 -20.96
CA LEU A 46 -13.54 4.59 -20.13
C LEU A 46 -12.37 4.00 -20.94
N PRO A 47 -11.19 3.76 -20.33
CA PRO A 47 -10.10 3.08 -21.02
C PRO A 47 -10.45 1.62 -21.32
N ALA A 48 -9.79 1.03 -22.33
CA ALA A 48 -9.93 -0.39 -22.63
C ALA A 48 -9.75 -1.27 -21.37
N ASN A 49 -10.46 -2.39 -21.32
CA ASN A 49 -10.49 -3.34 -20.20
C ASN A 49 -11.11 -2.81 -18.88
N TRP A 50 -11.65 -1.58 -18.87
CA TRP A 50 -12.54 -1.09 -17.80
C TRP A 50 -14.01 -1.16 -18.22
N SER A 51 -14.89 -1.40 -17.25
CA SER A 51 -16.34 -1.30 -17.43
C SER A 51 -17.01 -0.88 -16.12
N ILE A 52 -18.29 -0.52 -16.19
CA ILE A 52 -19.16 -0.44 -15.01
C ILE A 52 -20.07 -1.67 -15.06
N THR A 53 -20.29 -2.32 -13.91
CA THR A 53 -21.07 -3.55 -13.78
C THR A 53 -22.03 -3.46 -12.60
N GLY A 54 -23.25 -3.99 -12.73
CA GLY A 54 -24.31 -3.80 -11.73
C GLY A 54 -25.08 -2.49 -11.92
N GLU A 55 -26.26 -2.39 -11.33
CA GLU A 55 -27.17 -1.24 -11.44
C GLU A 55 -27.23 -0.41 -10.15
N GLY A 56 -27.33 0.92 -10.27
CA GLY A 56 -27.48 1.82 -9.12
C GLY A 56 -26.40 1.71 -8.04
N ALA A 57 -26.78 1.70 -6.77
CA ALA A 57 -25.94 1.41 -5.59
C ALA A 57 -25.27 0.02 -5.60
N ALA A 58 -25.60 -0.86 -6.55
CA ALA A 58 -24.84 -2.09 -6.80
C ALA A 58 -23.77 -1.93 -7.89
N ARG A 59 -23.72 -0.77 -8.57
CA ARG A 59 -22.69 -0.42 -9.57
C ARG A 59 -21.31 -0.58 -8.99
N LYS A 60 -20.47 -1.23 -9.77
CA LYS A 60 -19.06 -1.44 -9.49
C LYS A 60 -18.27 -1.05 -10.70
N LEU A 61 -17.32 -0.13 -10.48
CA LEU A 61 -16.21 0.06 -11.41
C LEU A 61 -15.44 -1.25 -11.46
N ALA A 62 -15.32 -1.81 -12.65
CA ALA A 62 -14.70 -3.08 -12.92
C ALA A 62 -13.50 -2.88 -13.84
N TRP A 63 -12.44 -3.65 -13.60
CA TRP A 63 -11.35 -3.84 -14.54
C TRP A 63 -11.10 -5.32 -14.72
N ARG A 64 -10.84 -5.74 -15.97
CA ARG A 64 -10.51 -7.13 -16.32
C ARG A 64 -9.15 -7.17 -17.00
N SER A 65 -8.16 -7.75 -16.34
CA SER A 65 -6.87 -8.01 -16.98
C SER A 65 -6.98 -9.14 -18.02
N ASP A 66 -6.24 -9.01 -19.13
CA ASP A 66 -6.16 -10.05 -20.16
C ASP A 66 -5.57 -11.35 -19.59
N GLU A 67 -4.58 -11.21 -18.71
CA GLU A 67 -3.93 -12.29 -17.97
C GLU A 67 -4.43 -12.40 -16.52
N ARG A 68 -4.12 -13.52 -15.86
CA ARG A 68 -4.42 -13.67 -14.43
C ARG A 68 -3.44 -12.84 -13.61
N VAL A 69 -3.95 -11.88 -12.83
CA VAL A 69 -3.14 -11.10 -11.89
C VAL A 69 -2.77 -12.02 -10.72
N PRO A 70 -1.48 -12.32 -10.48
CA PRO A 70 -1.07 -13.21 -9.39
C PRO A 70 -1.49 -12.67 -8.03
N MET A 71 -1.91 -13.56 -7.13
CA MET A 71 -2.34 -13.17 -5.78
C MET A 71 -1.12 -12.81 -4.92
N GLY A 72 -0.67 -11.57 -5.01
CA GLY A 72 0.46 -11.03 -4.26
C GLY A 72 0.12 -10.37 -2.91
N ASP A 73 1.15 -9.81 -2.31
CA ASP A 73 1.14 -8.93 -1.15
C ASP A 73 0.50 -7.57 -1.43
N ALA A 74 0.91 -6.96 -2.54
CA ALA A 74 0.43 -5.66 -2.96
C ALA A 74 -1.10 -5.66 -3.11
N ARG A 75 -1.72 -4.56 -2.68
CA ARG A 75 -3.13 -4.32 -2.95
C ARG A 75 -3.27 -3.86 -4.40
N VAL A 76 -4.21 -4.47 -5.12
CA VAL A 76 -4.76 -3.86 -6.32
C VAL A 76 -5.59 -2.66 -5.88
N GLU A 77 -5.34 -1.53 -6.52
CA GLU A 77 -5.89 -0.22 -6.17
C GLU A 77 -6.32 0.49 -7.46
N PHE A 78 -7.51 1.06 -7.46
CA PHE A 78 -8.01 1.87 -8.57
C PHE A 78 -7.73 3.34 -8.30
N TYR A 79 -7.17 4.03 -9.30
CA TYR A 79 -6.81 5.44 -9.24
C TYR A 79 -7.45 6.21 -10.39
N ALA A 80 -7.72 7.51 -10.17
CA ALA A 80 -7.92 8.49 -11.23
C ALA A 80 -6.77 9.51 -11.13
N GLY A 81 -5.85 9.50 -12.10
CA GLY A 81 -4.62 10.30 -12.06
C GLY A 81 -3.74 9.94 -10.85
N ASP A 82 -3.65 10.82 -9.86
CA ASP A 82 -2.95 10.57 -8.58
C ASP A 82 -3.90 10.31 -7.39
N ARG A 83 -5.22 10.41 -7.56
CA ARG A 83 -6.24 10.11 -6.52
C ARG A 83 -6.51 8.61 -6.44
N LEU A 84 -6.44 8.03 -5.24
CA LEU A 84 -6.91 6.68 -4.96
C LEU A 84 -8.44 6.69 -4.87
N LEU A 85 -9.13 5.92 -5.72
CA LEU A 85 -10.58 5.71 -5.68
C LEU A 85 -10.94 4.65 -4.64
N GLY A 86 -10.17 3.55 -4.59
CA GLY A 86 -10.42 2.48 -3.63
C GLY A 86 -9.68 1.18 -3.96
N ARG A 87 -10.05 0.13 -3.22
CA ARG A 87 -9.42 -1.20 -3.26
C ARG A 87 -10.46 -2.24 -3.70
N PRO A 88 -10.49 -2.63 -4.97
CA PRO A 88 -11.48 -3.55 -5.50
C PRO A 88 -11.41 -4.95 -4.87
N ALA A 89 -12.57 -5.58 -4.74
CA ALA A 89 -12.67 -7.01 -4.45
C ALA A 89 -12.27 -7.84 -5.69
N PRO A 90 -11.41 -8.86 -5.55
CA PRO A 90 -11.06 -9.77 -6.65
C PRO A 90 -12.20 -10.75 -6.94
N ALA A 91 -12.45 -11.02 -8.22
CA ALA A 91 -13.32 -12.10 -8.66
C ALA A 91 -12.60 -13.47 -8.61
N LYS A 92 -13.36 -14.56 -8.69
CA LYS A 92 -12.85 -15.93 -8.60
C LYS A 92 -11.90 -16.31 -9.75
N ASP A 93 -11.98 -15.64 -10.88
CA ASP A 93 -11.11 -15.87 -12.05
C ASP A 93 -9.68 -15.32 -11.87
N GLY A 94 -9.44 -14.45 -10.89
CA GLY A 94 -8.17 -13.75 -10.71
C GLY A 94 -7.82 -12.77 -11.84
N ARG A 95 -8.78 -12.42 -12.70
CA ARG A 95 -8.63 -11.44 -13.80
C ARG A 95 -9.45 -10.19 -13.56
N THR A 96 -10.65 -10.35 -13.01
CA THR A 96 -11.58 -9.23 -12.79
C THR A 96 -11.53 -8.71 -11.35
N PHE A 97 -11.50 -7.39 -11.22
CA PHE A 97 -11.47 -6.65 -9.96
C PHE A 97 -12.63 -5.66 -9.96
N ARG A 98 -13.42 -5.61 -8.87
CA ARG A 98 -14.61 -4.76 -8.76
C ARG A 98 -14.59 -3.89 -7.51
N LEU A 99 -14.70 -2.57 -7.68
CA LEU A 99 -14.82 -1.58 -6.61
C LEU A 99 -16.26 -1.03 -6.64
N GLY A 100 -16.97 -1.04 -5.51
CA GLY A 100 -18.28 -0.38 -5.40
C GLY A 100 -18.16 1.11 -5.72
N LEU A 101 -19.10 1.67 -6.48
CA LEU A 101 -18.99 3.05 -6.92
C LEU A 101 -19.32 4.08 -5.85
N ASP A 102 -20.02 3.74 -4.75
CA ASP A 102 -19.95 4.39 -3.43
C ASP A 102 -19.71 5.93 -3.44
N GLY A 103 -20.48 6.67 -4.26
CA GLY A 103 -20.44 8.14 -4.38
C GLY A 103 -19.24 8.72 -5.15
N LEU A 104 -18.42 7.88 -5.78
CA LEU A 104 -17.22 8.24 -6.52
C LEU A 104 -17.55 8.91 -7.85
N ALA A 105 -17.51 10.25 -7.88
CA ALA A 105 -17.50 11.01 -9.12
C ALA A 105 -16.27 10.63 -9.98
N LEU A 106 -16.53 10.16 -11.21
CA LEU A 106 -15.52 9.88 -12.23
C LEU A 106 -15.39 11.07 -13.21
N ASP A 107 -14.83 12.19 -12.73
CA ASP A 107 -14.69 13.44 -13.51
C ASP A 107 -13.73 13.33 -14.71
N ALA A 108 -12.89 12.28 -14.73
CA ALA A 108 -11.86 12.04 -15.73
C ALA A 108 -11.65 10.53 -15.94
N PRO A 109 -12.61 9.80 -16.55
CA PRO A 109 -12.54 8.35 -16.73
C PRO A 109 -11.30 7.92 -17.53
N GLN A 110 -10.84 8.73 -18.49
CA GLN A 110 -9.63 8.48 -19.27
C GLN A 110 -8.34 8.43 -18.43
N ASP A 111 -8.35 9.03 -17.23
CA ASP A 111 -7.22 9.02 -16.29
C ASP A 111 -7.25 7.84 -15.31
N LEU A 112 -8.16 6.88 -15.50
CA LEU A 112 -8.23 5.65 -14.71
C LEU A 112 -6.95 4.81 -14.84
N GLN A 113 -6.49 4.28 -13.70
CA GLN A 113 -5.29 3.43 -13.61
C GLN A 113 -5.49 2.35 -12.54
N VAL A 114 -5.08 1.13 -12.85
CA VAL A 114 -4.93 0.07 -11.86
C VAL A 114 -3.50 0.05 -11.40
N ARG A 115 -3.27 0.15 -10.08
CA ARG A 115 -1.94 0.12 -9.49
C ARG A 115 -1.82 -0.99 -8.46
N ALA A 116 -0.61 -1.52 -8.29
CA ALA A 116 -0.22 -2.38 -7.19
C ALA A 116 1.21 -2.02 -6.75
N ALA A 117 1.40 -1.66 -5.48
CA ALA A 117 2.67 -1.14 -4.95
C ALA A 117 3.32 -0.05 -5.84
N GLY A 118 2.50 0.87 -6.36
CA GLY A 118 2.91 1.94 -7.27
C GLY A 118 3.13 1.55 -8.74
N ARG A 119 3.20 0.26 -9.08
CA ARG A 119 3.28 -0.23 -10.47
C ARG A 119 1.90 -0.19 -11.14
N ARG A 120 1.78 0.42 -12.32
CA ARG A 120 0.57 0.37 -13.16
C ARG A 120 0.41 -1.04 -13.79
N LEU A 121 -0.81 -1.57 -13.78
CA LEU A 121 -1.16 -2.92 -14.27
C LEU A 121 -2.01 -2.91 -15.55
N ASP A 122 -2.75 -1.82 -15.81
CA ASP A 122 -3.70 -1.66 -16.92
C ASP A 122 -3.09 -0.93 -18.14
N ALA A 123 -1.77 -0.89 -18.25
CA ALA A 123 -1.06 -0.35 -19.41
C ALA A 123 0.17 -1.20 -19.71
N PRO A 124 0.60 -1.32 -20.98
CA PRO A 124 1.89 -1.89 -21.33
C PRO A 124 2.97 -1.22 -20.48
N GLY A 125 3.69 -2.02 -19.70
CA GLY A 125 4.50 -1.51 -18.61
C GLY A 125 5.64 -0.67 -19.15
N SER A 126 5.46 0.66 -19.15
CA SER A 126 6.37 1.63 -19.78
C SER A 126 7.82 1.37 -19.39
N THR A 127 8.55 0.73 -20.30
CA THR A 127 10.01 0.70 -20.34
C THR A 127 10.52 2.06 -20.82
N SER A 128 10.05 3.15 -20.19
CA SER A 128 10.48 4.50 -20.49
C SER A 128 11.99 4.52 -20.45
N GLY A 129 12.61 4.71 -21.61
CA GLY A 129 14.03 4.42 -21.88
C GLY A 129 14.97 5.33 -21.11
N GLY A 130 15.06 5.13 -19.80
CA GLY A 130 16.00 5.80 -18.92
C GLY A 130 17.40 5.54 -19.45
N SER A 131 18.14 6.64 -19.67
CA SER A 131 19.50 6.68 -20.23
C SER A 131 20.33 5.43 -19.92
N ARG A 132 21.01 4.89 -20.96
CA ARG A 132 21.93 3.72 -20.98
C ARG A 132 23.16 3.88 -20.07
N SER A 133 22.96 4.29 -18.82
CA SER A 133 23.96 4.31 -17.76
C SER A 133 24.21 2.87 -17.33
N ALA A 134 25.46 2.43 -17.41
CA ALA A 134 25.81 1.05 -17.10
C ALA A 134 25.41 0.69 -15.65
N VAL A 135 24.71 -0.44 -15.49
CA VAL A 135 24.28 -0.96 -14.18
C VAL A 135 25.51 -1.12 -13.27
N THR A 136 25.53 -0.39 -12.17
CA THR A 136 26.66 -0.42 -11.23
C THR A 136 26.42 -1.45 -10.14
N VAL A 137 27.20 -2.54 -10.15
CA VAL A 137 27.16 -3.55 -9.09
C VAL A 137 27.91 -3.05 -7.85
N PRO A 138 27.28 -2.97 -6.66
CA PRO A 138 27.94 -2.47 -5.45
C PRO A 138 29.19 -3.26 -5.08
N ARG A 139 30.25 -2.53 -4.67
CA ARG A 139 31.54 -3.11 -4.30
C ARG A 139 31.37 -4.06 -3.10
N ARG A 140 32.04 -5.22 -3.15
CA ARG A 140 31.96 -6.22 -2.07
C ARG A 140 32.52 -5.63 -0.77
N LEU A 141 31.71 -5.60 0.27
CA LEU A 141 32.07 -5.04 1.58
C LEU A 141 33.06 -5.95 2.33
N PRO A 142 33.88 -5.42 3.26
CA PRO A 142 34.71 -6.22 4.16
C PRO A 142 33.88 -7.22 4.96
N ALA A 143 34.45 -8.38 5.28
CA ALA A 143 33.77 -9.39 6.07
C ALA A 143 33.56 -8.92 7.52
N ASN A 144 32.46 -9.36 8.14
CA ASN A 144 32.28 -9.33 9.58
C ASN A 144 33.04 -10.51 10.23
N PRO A 145 33.70 -10.33 11.40
CA PRO A 145 34.42 -11.43 12.06
C PRO A 145 33.52 -12.56 12.58
N VAL A 146 32.24 -12.27 12.86
CA VAL A 146 31.24 -13.29 13.21
C VAL A 146 30.31 -13.50 12.03
N ASP A 147 30.25 -14.73 11.54
CA ASP A 147 29.34 -15.15 10.47
C ASP A 147 28.11 -15.87 11.05
N PRO A 148 26.90 -15.28 10.97
CA PRO A 148 25.68 -15.85 11.54
C PRO A 148 25.05 -16.93 10.64
N GLY A 149 25.46 -17.09 9.38
CA GLY A 149 24.90 -18.11 8.48
C GLY A 149 25.43 -19.52 8.72
N LYS A 150 26.44 -19.68 9.59
CA LYS A 150 27.01 -20.99 9.93
C LYS A 150 26.05 -21.80 10.82
N PRO A 151 25.82 -23.09 10.52
CA PRO A 151 25.11 -23.99 11.42
C PRO A 151 25.72 -24.02 12.83
N GLY A 152 24.87 -24.22 13.84
CA GLY A 152 25.29 -24.41 15.22
C GLY A 152 25.55 -25.87 15.56
N ALA A 153 25.83 -26.14 16.84
CA ALA A 153 26.25 -27.46 17.32
C ALA A 153 25.11 -28.50 17.47
N TYR A 154 23.85 -28.12 17.29
CA TYR A 154 22.72 -29.03 17.46
C TYR A 154 22.28 -29.65 16.13
N GLY A 155 22.07 -30.97 16.11
CA GLY A 155 21.17 -31.59 15.14
C GLY A 155 19.73 -31.09 15.34
N THR A 156 18.85 -31.28 14.37
CA THR A 156 17.47 -30.78 14.43
C THR A 156 16.43 -31.90 14.46
N VAL A 157 15.25 -31.61 14.98
CA VAL A 157 14.03 -32.43 14.87
C VAL A 157 12.92 -31.57 14.26
N THR A 158 12.11 -32.17 13.37
CA THR A 158 10.98 -31.51 12.70
C THR A 158 9.68 -32.24 13.01
N GLY A 159 8.56 -31.52 13.09
CA GLY A 159 7.22 -32.08 13.17
C GLY A 159 6.15 -30.99 13.03
N GLU A 160 4.89 -31.38 12.91
CA GLU A 160 3.78 -30.44 12.72
C GLU A 160 2.74 -30.55 13.84
N TYR A 161 1.90 -29.52 13.97
CA TYR A 161 0.64 -29.61 14.70
C TYR A 161 -0.47 -28.86 13.95
N GLY A 162 -1.69 -29.37 14.06
CA GLY A 162 -2.92 -28.64 13.82
C GLY A 162 -3.74 -28.62 15.11
N LEU A 163 -4.39 -27.49 15.39
CA LEU A 163 -5.39 -27.34 16.46
C LEU A 163 -6.75 -27.04 15.82
N ALA A 164 -7.80 -26.97 16.63
CA ALA A 164 -9.09 -26.45 16.18
C ALA A 164 -8.92 -25.04 15.55
N PRO A 165 -9.57 -24.77 14.41
CA PRO A 165 -9.52 -23.45 13.77
C PRO A 165 -10.20 -22.39 14.65
N VAL A 166 -9.93 -21.12 14.36
CA VAL A 166 -10.38 -19.99 15.18
C VAL A 166 -11.06 -18.94 14.31
N ARG A 167 -12.23 -18.45 14.74
CA ARG A 167 -12.88 -17.30 14.09
C ARG A 167 -12.25 -16.02 14.62
N LEU A 168 -11.86 -15.13 13.71
CA LEU A 168 -11.27 -13.82 14.02
C LEU A 168 -12.31 -12.70 13.77
N PRO A 169 -12.25 -11.57 14.50
CA PRO A 169 -13.13 -10.43 14.22
C PRO A 169 -12.97 -9.93 12.78
N GLY A 170 -14.09 -9.72 12.08
CA GLY A 170 -14.11 -9.29 10.67
C GLY A 170 -13.93 -10.40 9.63
N PHE A 171 -13.78 -11.68 10.04
CA PHE A 171 -13.57 -12.82 9.14
C PHE A 171 -14.75 -13.78 9.26
N ALA A 172 -15.44 -14.06 8.15
CA ALA A 172 -16.60 -14.94 8.12
C ALA A 172 -16.20 -16.39 8.40
N GLU A 173 -15.18 -16.87 7.68
CA GLU A 173 -14.69 -18.23 7.76
C GLU A 173 -13.57 -18.38 8.80
N PRO A 174 -13.59 -19.44 9.64
CA PRO A 174 -12.52 -19.71 10.58
C PRO A 174 -11.16 -19.89 9.91
N VAL A 175 -10.11 -19.36 10.54
CA VAL A 175 -8.73 -19.49 10.07
C VAL A 175 -8.03 -20.68 10.74
N GLU A 176 -7.07 -21.29 10.06
CA GLU A 176 -6.40 -22.48 10.53
C GLU A 176 -5.40 -22.19 11.68
N MET A 177 -5.33 -23.11 12.66
CA MET A 177 -4.31 -23.10 13.72
C MET A 177 -3.26 -24.17 13.44
N LYS A 178 -2.55 -24.06 12.31
CA LYS A 178 -1.57 -25.06 11.82
C LYS A 178 -0.15 -24.49 11.83
N ALA A 179 0.84 -25.32 12.16
CA ALA A 179 2.24 -24.93 12.09
C ALA A 179 3.22 -26.10 11.90
N VAL A 180 4.38 -25.79 11.33
CA VAL A 180 5.57 -26.65 11.32
C VAL A 180 6.60 -26.18 12.35
N VAL A 181 7.14 -27.12 13.12
CA VAL A 181 8.08 -26.90 14.23
C VAL A 181 9.43 -27.52 13.85
N VAL A 182 10.51 -26.74 13.98
CA VAL A 182 11.89 -27.26 13.92
C VAL A 182 12.63 -26.83 15.17
N ALA A 183 13.25 -27.76 15.87
CA ALA A 183 13.89 -27.51 17.16
C ALA A 183 15.23 -28.25 17.31
N PRO A 184 16.15 -27.78 18.17
CA PRO A 184 17.39 -28.47 18.46
C PRO A 184 17.14 -29.82 19.15
N LYS A 185 17.71 -30.89 18.59
CA LYS A 185 17.70 -32.24 19.15
C LYS A 185 18.56 -32.28 20.42
N GLY A 186 17.98 -32.75 21.53
CA GLY A 186 18.71 -33.00 22.78
C GLY A 186 19.23 -31.78 23.54
N ALA A 187 18.87 -30.55 23.12
CA ALA A 187 19.27 -29.34 23.84
C ALA A 187 18.60 -29.25 25.21
N GLN A 188 19.40 -28.99 26.25
CA GLN A 188 18.92 -28.85 27.62
C GLN A 188 18.43 -27.42 27.92
N GLY A 189 17.59 -27.30 28.95
CA GLY A 189 17.06 -26.03 29.46
C GLY A 189 15.98 -25.38 28.59
N ARG A 190 15.61 -24.14 28.92
CA ARG A 190 14.65 -23.35 28.11
C ARG A 190 15.36 -22.66 26.96
N ARG A 191 14.85 -22.79 25.74
CA ARG A 191 15.46 -22.23 24.51
C ARG A 191 14.66 -21.06 23.96
N PRO A 192 15.26 -20.00 23.40
CA PRO A 192 14.53 -18.90 22.76
C PRO A 192 13.60 -19.41 21.65
N LEU A 193 12.47 -18.73 21.44
CA LEU A 193 11.48 -19.07 20.41
C LEU A 193 11.60 -18.12 19.22
N ALA A 194 11.60 -18.64 17.98
CA ALA A 194 11.41 -17.86 16.77
C ALA A 194 10.10 -18.30 16.10
N LEU A 195 9.14 -17.37 15.97
CA LEU A 195 7.88 -17.62 15.26
C LEU A 195 7.94 -16.97 13.88
N PHE A 196 7.63 -17.74 12.84
CA PHE A 196 7.54 -17.31 11.46
C PHE A 196 6.07 -17.23 11.03
N LEU A 197 5.73 -16.20 10.26
CA LEU A 197 4.43 -16.00 9.62
C LEU A 197 4.64 -15.72 8.13
N HIS A 198 4.07 -16.54 7.25
CA HIS A 198 4.11 -16.24 5.82
C HIS A 198 3.18 -15.08 5.46
N GLY A 199 3.46 -14.48 4.30
CA GLY A 199 2.69 -13.38 3.76
C GLY A 199 1.46 -13.79 2.97
N ARG A 200 0.90 -12.82 2.24
CA ARG A 200 -0.20 -13.08 1.31
C ARG A 200 0.35 -13.72 0.04
N HIS A 201 -0.30 -14.82 -0.34
CA HIS A 201 -0.11 -15.56 -1.57
C HIS A 201 -1.38 -16.37 -1.82
N SER A 202 -1.51 -17.01 -2.99
CA SER A 202 -2.57 -17.98 -3.31
C SER A 202 -2.80 -18.96 -2.14
N THR A 203 -4.07 -19.29 -1.86
CA THR A 203 -4.48 -20.08 -0.70
C THR A 203 -4.56 -21.57 -1.01
N CYS A 204 -4.99 -21.91 -2.22
CA CYS A 204 -5.40 -23.24 -2.63
C CYS A 204 -4.81 -23.60 -4.00
N TYR A 205 -4.64 -24.88 -4.29
CA TYR A 205 -4.18 -25.37 -5.60
C TYR A 205 -4.82 -26.70 -5.99
N SER A 206 -5.02 -26.92 -7.29
CA SER A 206 -5.54 -28.17 -7.86
C SER A 206 -4.40 -29.12 -8.29
N PRO A 207 -4.66 -30.44 -8.41
CA PRO A 207 -3.71 -31.38 -9.02
C PRO A 207 -3.31 -31.03 -10.47
N GLN A 208 -4.15 -30.27 -11.17
CA GLN A 208 -3.96 -29.80 -12.55
C GLN A 208 -3.00 -28.61 -12.64
N GLY A 209 -2.56 -28.03 -11.51
CA GLY A 209 -1.65 -26.89 -11.49
C GLY A 209 -2.33 -25.53 -11.52
N GLU A 210 -3.63 -25.46 -11.26
CA GLU A 210 -4.34 -24.19 -11.07
C GLU A 210 -4.18 -23.73 -9.61
N THR A 211 -4.15 -22.41 -9.38
CA THR A 211 -4.16 -21.83 -8.04
C THR A 211 -5.41 -20.99 -7.81
N GLY A 212 -5.87 -20.97 -6.56
CA GLY A 212 -7.06 -20.27 -6.10
C GLY A 212 -6.76 -19.38 -4.89
N GLY A 213 -7.59 -18.36 -4.71
CA GLY A 213 -7.54 -17.42 -3.58
C GLY A 213 -8.66 -17.63 -2.56
N GLU A 214 -9.54 -18.61 -2.79
CA GLU A 214 -10.70 -18.89 -1.94
C GLU A 214 -10.31 -19.47 -0.56
N TRP A 215 -11.21 -19.33 0.41
CA TRP A 215 -11.10 -20.04 1.68
C TRP A 215 -12.49 -20.35 2.27
N PRO A 216 -12.74 -21.58 2.77
CA PRO A 216 -11.89 -22.78 2.67
C PRO A 216 -11.64 -23.21 1.22
N CYS A 217 -10.61 -24.04 1.00
CA CYS A 217 -10.33 -24.61 -0.32
C CYS A 217 -11.52 -25.44 -0.83
N ALA A 218 -11.84 -25.27 -2.12
CA ALA A 218 -12.90 -26.02 -2.79
C ALA A 218 -12.64 -27.53 -2.81
N ALA A 219 -13.71 -28.31 -3.04
CA ALA A 219 -13.57 -29.76 -3.20
C ALA A 219 -12.63 -30.08 -4.38
N GLY A 220 -11.66 -30.97 -4.16
CA GLY A 220 -10.63 -31.32 -5.14
C GLY A 220 -9.35 -30.47 -5.07
N THR A 221 -9.38 -29.27 -4.45
CA THR A 221 -8.18 -28.46 -4.23
C THR A 221 -7.58 -28.68 -2.82
N LYS A 222 -6.35 -28.23 -2.61
CA LYS A 222 -5.60 -28.38 -1.35
C LYS A 222 -5.02 -27.03 -0.91
N PRO A 223 -4.88 -26.76 0.40
CA PRO A 223 -4.18 -25.56 0.86
C PRO A 223 -2.70 -25.57 0.44
N ILE A 224 -2.23 -24.46 -0.15
CA ILE A 224 -0.81 -24.26 -0.46
C ILE A 224 -0.02 -24.22 0.86
N PRO A 225 1.03 -25.04 1.05
CA PRO A 225 1.67 -25.24 2.35
C PRO A 225 2.65 -24.13 2.73
N SER A 226 2.37 -22.86 2.43
CA SER A 226 3.26 -21.68 2.55
C SER A 226 4.05 -21.55 3.86
N HIS A 227 3.54 -22.06 4.98
CA HIS A 227 4.26 -22.12 6.27
C HIS A 227 5.49 -23.06 6.26
N ARG A 228 5.60 -24.00 5.31
CA ARG A 228 6.79 -24.85 5.14
C ARG A 228 7.95 -24.13 4.44
N GLY A 229 7.69 -22.99 3.80
CA GLY A 229 8.65 -22.20 3.05
C GLY A 229 9.95 -21.84 3.76
N TYR A 230 9.90 -21.74 5.08
CA TYR A 230 11.01 -21.31 5.93
C TYR A 230 11.80 -22.46 6.55
N LEU A 231 11.60 -23.71 6.09
CA LEU A 231 12.27 -24.88 6.65
C LEU A 231 13.81 -24.77 6.63
N ARG A 232 14.39 -24.04 5.66
CA ARG A 232 15.83 -23.75 5.59
C ARG A 232 16.27 -22.83 6.74
N ASP A 233 15.58 -21.71 6.95
CA ASP A 233 15.85 -20.76 8.04
C ASP A 233 15.62 -21.38 9.42
N GLN A 234 14.51 -22.11 9.55
CA GLN A 234 14.13 -22.84 10.75
C GLN A 234 15.18 -23.87 11.15
N ARG A 235 15.75 -24.62 10.19
CA ARG A 235 16.86 -25.56 10.44
C ARG A 235 18.14 -24.85 10.85
N LEU A 236 18.49 -23.71 10.24
CA LEU A 236 19.65 -22.92 10.64
C LEU A 236 19.51 -22.45 12.10
N LEU A 237 18.42 -21.75 12.43
CA LEU A 237 18.15 -21.28 13.79
C LEU A 237 18.04 -22.46 14.78
N ALA A 238 17.40 -23.56 14.41
CA ALA A 238 17.33 -24.74 15.27
C ALA A 238 18.70 -25.36 15.54
N SER A 239 19.61 -25.40 14.56
CA SER A 239 20.99 -25.86 14.78
C SER A 239 21.78 -24.94 15.72
N GLN A 240 21.48 -23.64 15.70
CA GLN A 240 21.98 -22.63 16.64
C GLN A 240 21.24 -22.65 18.00
N GLY A 241 20.22 -23.51 18.13
CA GLY A 241 19.54 -23.81 19.37
C GLY A 241 18.37 -22.91 19.72
N TYR A 242 17.66 -22.38 18.73
CA TYR A 242 16.35 -21.76 18.88
C TYR A 242 15.25 -22.82 18.66
N VAL A 243 14.16 -22.79 19.43
CA VAL A 243 12.94 -23.49 19.02
C VAL A 243 12.28 -22.62 17.96
N THR A 244 11.91 -23.20 16.83
CA THR A 244 11.27 -22.46 15.74
C THR A 244 9.90 -23.02 15.43
N VAL A 245 8.98 -22.15 15.05
CA VAL A 245 7.62 -22.50 14.63
C VAL A 245 7.22 -21.60 13.47
N SER A 246 6.74 -22.17 12.36
CA SER A 246 6.16 -21.40 11.25
C SER A 246 4.69 -21.71 11.11
N ILE A 247 3.85 -20.68 11.14
CA ILE A 247 2.39 -20.79 11.22
C ILE A 247 1.73 -20.50 9.87
N SER A 248 0.63 -21.19 9.61
CA SER A 248 -0.20 -21.05 8.41
C SER A 248 -1.22 -19.93 8.58
N ALA A 249 -1.48 -19.17 7.53
CA ALA A 249 -2.40 -18.02 7.52
C ALA A 249 -3.19 -17.90 6.19
N ASN A 250 -3.40 -19.01 5.48
CA ASN A 250 -4.16 -19.03 4.22
C ASN A 250 -5.61 -18.60 4.47
N GLY A 251 -6.21 -18.97 5.60
CA GLY A 251 -7.54 -18.52 5.98
C GLY A 251 -7.67 -17.01 6.20
N ILE A 252 -6.56 -16.31 6.47
CA ILE A 252 -6.53 -14.85 6.43
C ILE A 252 -6.38 -14.38 4.98
N ASN A 253 -5.42 -14.92 4.21
CA ASN A 253 -5.16 -14.54 2.81
C ASN A 253 -6.43 -14.54 1.94
N GLY A 254 -7.28 -15.56 2.06
CA GLY A 254 -8.49 -15.69 1.23
C GLY A 254 -9.66 -14.77 1.60
N GLN A 255 -9.52 -14.00 2.68
CA GLN A 255 -10.54 -13.09 3.20
C GLN A 255 -10.02 -11.65 3.41
N ASP A 256 -8.71 -11.42 3.40
CA ASP A 256 -8.11 -10.14 3.81
C ASP A 256 -8.33 -8.95 2.85
N TRP A 257 -9.00 -9.18 1.73
CA TRP A 257 -9.51 -8.13 0.85
C TRP A 257 -10.66 -7.35 1.50
N SER A 258 -11.43 -7.96 2.40
CA SER A 258 -12.56 -7.31 3.09
C SER A 258 -12.14 -6.53 4.34
N ALA A 259 -10.87 -6.59 4.74
CA ALA A 259 -10.34 -5.91 5.93
C ALA A 259 -9.62 -4.61 5.54
N GLU A 260 -10.02 -3.48 6.13
CA GLU A 260 -9.42 -2.15 5.86
C GLU A 260 -7.88 -2.16 6.02
N ASP A 261 -7.36 -2.92 6.98
CA ASP A 261 -5.93 -3.04 7.30
C ASP A 261 -5.18 -4.19 6.57
N GLY A 262 -5.84 -4.88 5.62
CA GLY A 262 -5.24 -5.98 4.86
C GLY A 262 -5.02 -7.25 5.70
N GLY A 263 -5.74 -7.37 6.82
CA GLY A 263 -5.66 -8.51 7.74
C GLY A 263 -4.51 -8.39 8.76
N ALA A 264 -3.89 -7.22 8.93
CA ALA A 264 -2.79 -7.04 9.88
C ALA A 264 -3.20 -7.36 11.33
N GLN A 265 -4.39 -6.93 11.77
CA GLN A 265 -4.97 -7.20 13.08
C GLN A 265 -5.36 -8.68 13.25
N ALA A 266 -5.83 -9.32 12.17
CA ALA A 266 -6.11 -10.76 12.15
C ALA A 266 -4.82 -11.58 12.28
N ARG A 267 -3.76 -11.22 11.53
CA ARG A 267 -2.43 -11.85 11.59
C ARG A 267 -1.80 -11.70 12.97
N SER A 268 -1.91 -10.52 13.59
CA SER A 268 -1.52 -10.29 14.98
C SER A 268 -2.26 -11.20 15.97
N SER A 269 -3.59 -11.27 15.84
CA SER A 269 -4.44 -12.12 16.68
C SER A 269 -4.04 -13.60 16.56
N LEU A 270 -3.77 -14.08 15.35
CA LEU A 270 -3.30 -15.43 15.08
C LEU A 270 -1.92 -15.71 15.73
N VAL A 271 -0.94 -14.82 15.53
CA VAL A 271 0.40 -14.92 16.15
C VAL A 271 0.28 -14.96 17.69
N ARG A 272 -0.50 -14.06 18.29
CA ARG A 272 -0.69 -13.98 19.75
C ARG A 272 -1.41 -15.23 20.31
N GLN A 273 -2.35 -15.81 19.56
CA GLN A 273 -2.95 -17.11 19.90
C GLN A 273 -1.93 -18.25 19.88
N HIS A 274 -1.07 -18.34 18.85
CA HIS A 274 0.00 -19.35 18.82
C HIS A 274 0.99 -19.15 19.98
N LEU A 275 1.43 -17.92 20.27
CA LEU A 275 2.30 -17.62 21.43
C LEU A 275 1.64 -18.01 22.77
N ALA A 276 0.32 -17.81 22.91
CA ALA A 276 -0.42 -18.22 24.09
C ALA A 276 -0.46 -19.75 24.27
N ARG A 277 -0.57 -20.52 23.18
CA ARG A 277 -0.44 -21.98 23.19
C ARG A 277 0.97 -22.41 23.60
N TRP A 278 2.02 -21.81 23.01
CA TRP A 278 3.42 -22.08 23.39
C TRP A 278 3.74 -21.74 24.85
N ALA A 279 3.18 -20.66 25.38
CA ALA A 279 3.27 -20.32 26.81
C ALA A 279 2.59 -21.39 27.69
N GLY A 280 1.42 -21.88 27.28
CA GLY A 280 0.71 -22.98 27.93
C GLY A 280 1.51 -24.29 27.93
N TRP A 281 2.04 -24.68 26.76
CA TRP A 281 2.85 -25.89 26.59
C TRP A 281 4.19 -25.84 27.33
N SER A 282 4.82 -24.67 27.40
CA SER A 282 6.08 -24.50 28.15
C SER A 282 5.88 -24.58 29.68
N ALA A 283 4.69 -24.22 30.16
CA ALA A 283 4.28 -24.40 31.55
C ALA A 283 3.85 -25.86 31.84
N HIS A 284 3.06 -26.46 30.95
CA HIS A 284 2.48 -27.80 31.11
C HIS A 284 2.79 -28.73 29.91
N PRO A 285 4.03 -29.25 29.78
CA PRO A 285 4.48 -29.97 28.59
C PRO A 285 3.65 -31.21 28.21
N GLY A 286 2.99 -31.86 29.19
CA GLY A 286 2.10 -33.00 28.94
C GLY A 286 0.90 -32.67 28.03
N THR A 287 0.47 -31.39 28.01
CA THR A 287 -0.66 -30.92 27.17
C THR A 287 -0.25 -30.54 25.74
N ALA A 288 1.05 -30.59 25.42
CA ALA A 288 1.55 -30.15 24.13
C ALA A 288 1.38 -31.23 23.04
N PRO A 289 1.17 -30.85 21.76
CA PRO A 289 1.20 -31.78 20.63
C PRO A 289 2.51 -32.58 20.55
N ALA A 290 2.47 -33.76 19.93
CA ALA A 290 3.63 -34.67 19.89
C ALA A 290 4.91 -34.02 19.30
N ALA A 291 4.78 -33.16 18.28
CA ALA A 291 5.90 -32.41 17.73
C ALA A 291 6.53 -31.45 18.74
N VAL A 292 5.71 -30.78 19.56
CA VAL A 292 6.15 -29.83 20.59
C VAL A 292 6.76 -30.57 21.79
N ARG A 293 6.24 -31.75 22.18
CA ARG A 293 6.83 -32.59 23.24
C ARG A 293 8.23 -33.11 22.91
N LYS A 294 8.58 -33.22 21.62
CA LYS A 294 9.92 -33.58 21.14
C LYS A 294 10.90 -32.40 21.12
N ALA A 295 10.42 -31.17 21.26
CA ALA A 295 11.26 -29.98 21.37
C ALA A 295 11.61 -29.68 22.84
N PRO A 296 12.75 -29.03 23.13
CA PRO A 296 12.99 -28.48 24.46
C PRO A 296 12.01 -27.35 24.76
N ARG A 297 11.82 -27.06 26.06
CA ARG A 297 10.85 -26.04 26.51
C ARG A 297 11.19 -24.66 25.92
N ALA A 298 10.20 -23.98 25.35
CA ALA A 298 10.40 -22.65 24.82
C ALA A 298 10.51 -21.60 25.95
N ASN A 299 11.38 -20.61 25.75
CA ASN A 299 11.54 -19.47 26.64
C ASN A 299 10.78 -18.27 26.07
N LEU A 300 9.53 -18.09 26.52
CA LEU A 300 8.67 -17.03 26.03
C LEU A 300 9.13 -15.61 26.45
N SER A 301 10.11 -15.45 27.35
CA SER A 301 10.77 -14.15 27.58
C SER A 301 11.81 -13.78 26.52
N ARG A 302 12.00 -14.63 25.51
CA ARG A 302 12.96 -14.48 24.42
C ARG A 302 12.34 -14.92 23.09
N VAL A 303 11.36 -14.15 22.63
CA VAL A 303 10.68 -14.37 21.33
C VAL A 303 11.29 -13.48 20.24
N LEU A 304 11.64 -14.07 19.10
CA LEU A 304 11.78 -13.40 17.81
C LEU A 304 10.50 -13.64 17.01
N LEU A 305 10.00 -12.61 16.33
CA LEU A 305 9.00 -12.79 15.28
C LEU A 305 9.65 -12.55 13.92
N VAL A 306 9.32 -13.37 12.93
CA VAL A 306 9.75 -13.27 11.54
C VAL A 306 8.50 -13.26 10.67
N GLY A 307 8.36 -12.28 9.78
CA GLY A 307 7.21 -12.16 8.91
C GLY A 307 7.61 -11.77 7.50
N HIS A 308 6.94 -12.34 6.51
CA HIS A 308 7.13 -12.03 5.08
C HIS A 308 5.91 -11.29 4.54
N SER A 309 6.07 -10.27 3.69
CA SER A 309 4.95 -9.57 3.03
C SER A 309 3.90 -9.05 4.06
N ARG A 310 2.57 -9.21 3.92
CA ARG A 310 1.56 -8.91 4.99
C ARG A 310 1.85 -9.62 6.31
N GLY A 311 2.57 -10.74 6.28
CA GLY A 311 3.06 -11.44 7.47
C GLY A 311 4.08 -10.61 8.24
N GLY A 312 4.88 -9.78 7.55
CA GLY A 312 5.75 -8.78 8.14
C GLY A 312 4.96 -7.71 8.91
N GLU A 313 3.97 -7.10 8.28
CA GLU A 313 3.06 -6.16 8.96
C GLU A 313 2.32 -6.82 10.12
N GLY A 314 1.86 -8.06 9.94
CA GLY A 314 1.22 -8.89 10.96
C GLY A 314 2.09 -9.16 12.18
N VAL A 315 3.39 -9.45 12.03
CA VAL A 315 4.30 -9.63 13.19
C VAL A 315 4.71 -8.32 13.85
N ASN A 316 4.80 -7.21 13.09
CA ASN A 316 4.94 -5.88 13.67
C ASN A 316 3.70 -5.51 14.49
N ARG A 317 2.49 -5.77 13.98
CA ARG A 317 1.24 -5.59 14.74
C ARG A 317 1.18 -6.52 15.97
N ALA A 318 1.64 -7.77 15.86
CA ALA A 318 1.74 -8.68 17.01
C ALA A 318 2.67 -8.16 18.11
N ALA A 319 3.78 -7.49 17.73
CA ALA A 319 4.66 -6.80 18.66
C ALA A 319 3.96 -5.58 19.30
N MET A 320 3.22 -4.80 18.52
CA MET A 320 2.45 -3.66 19.04
C MET A 320 1.39 -4.10 20.04
N ASP A 321 0.53 -5.04 19.66
CA ASP A 321 -0.61 -5.52 20.44
C ASP A 321 -0.21 -6.32 21.70
N SER A 322 1.05 -6.76 21.77
CA SER A 322 1.63 -7.37 22.98
C SER A 322 2.04 -6.33 24.02
N LEU A 323 2.28 -5.08 23.62
CA LEU A 323 2.63 -3.95 24.50
C LEU A 323 1.44 -3.03 24.76
N TYR A 324 0.65 -2.77 23.71
CA TYR A 324 -0.45 -1.80 23.66
C TYR A 324 -1.68 -2.50 23.08
N PRO A 325 -2.47 -3.22 23.89
CA PRO A 325 -3.56 -4.05 23.40
C PRO A 325 -4.61 -3.27 22.56
N PRO A 326 -5.12 -3.88 21.48
CA PRO A 326 -6.20 -3.31 20.65
C PRO A 326 -7.56 -3.28 21.37
N PRO A 327 -8.55 -2.58 20.79
CA PRO A 327 -9.96 -2.67 21.18
C PRO A 327 -10.46 -4.12 21.22
N ALA A 328 -11.25 -4.48 22.24
CA ALA A 328 -11.71 -5.85 22.44
C ALA A 328 -12.68 -6.38 21.35
N SER A 329 -13.28 -5.47 20.58
CA SER A 329 -14.06 -5.76 19.37
C SER A 329 -13.19 -6.16 18.17
N GLN A 330 -11.93 -5.72 18.13
CA GLN A 330 -10.97 -5.99 17.06
C GLN A 330 -9.97 -7.11 17.43
N ASP A 331 -9.78 -7.40 18.74
CA ASP A 331 -8.83 -8.42 19.19
C ASP A 331 -9.39 -9.85 19.12
N GLY A 332 -8.77 -10.70 18.29
CA GLY A 332 -8.99 -12.15 18.33
C GLY A 332 -8.25 -12.87 19.46
N TYR A 333 -7.38 -12.18 20.21
CA TYR A 333 -6.68 -12.72 21.38
C TYR A 333 -6.96 -11.92 22.66
N ARG A 334 -7.81 -12.45 23.54
CA ARG A 334 -8.23 -11.79 24.80
C ARG A 334 -7.50 -12.27 26.05
N GLY A 335 -6.44 -13.06 25.91
CA GLY A 335 -5.71 -13.63 27.05
C GLY A 335 -4.59 -12.72 27.58
N PRO A 336 -3.99 -13.05 28.74
CA PRO A 336 -2.84 -12.32 29.25
C PRO A 336 -1.59 -12.56 28.39
N VAL A 337 -0.87 -11.49 28.06
CA VAL A 337 0.44 -11.57 27.40
C VAL A 337 1.44 -12.25 28.34
N ARG A 338 1.92 -13.44 27.95
CA ARG A 338 2.87 -14.28 28.72
C ARG A 338 4.19 -14.47 27.99
N TRP A 339 4.59 -13.47 27.21
CA TRP A 339 5.79 -13.48 26.39
C TRP A 339 6.43 -12.08 26.31
N HIS A 340 7.69 -12.04 25.89
CA HIS A 340 8.43 -10.82 25.60
C HIS A 340 9.06 -10.92 24.21
N ILE A 341 8.63 -10.04 23.31
CA ILE A 341 9.14 -9.96 21.94
C ILE A 341 10.40 -9.12 21.96
N ARG A 342 11.54 -9.77 21.71
CA ARG A 342 12.88 -9.18 21.78
C ARG A 342 13.28 -8.46 20.50
N GLY A 343 12.62 -8.78 19.39
CA GLY A 343 12.74 -8.09 18.12
C GLY A 343 11.89 -8.73 17.03
N THR A 344 11.86 -8.09 15.87
CA THR A 344 11.18 -8.55 14.66
C THR A 344 12.14 -8.63 13.47
N VAL A 345 11.86 -9.54 12.54
CA VAL A 345 12.42 -9.57 11.19
C VAL A 345 11.27 -9.45 10.21
N LEU A 346 11.37 -8.47 9.31
CA LEU A 346 10.34 -8.12 8.35
C LEU A 346 10.93 -8.32 6.95
N ILE A 347 10.46 -9.31 6.20
CA ILE A 347 10.99 -9.66 4.87
C ILE A 347 10.02 -9.08 3.83
N GLY A 348 10.50 -8.21 2.93
CA GLY A 348 9.68 -7.52 1.92
C GLY A 348 8.30 -7.07 2.41
N PRO A 349 8.16 -6.36 3.54
CA PRO A 349 6.87 -6.23 4.22
C PRO A 349 6.00 -5.11 3.65
N THR A 350 4.67 -5.28 3.61
CA THR A 350 3.74 -4.15 3.57
C THR A 350 3.85 -3.28 4.82
N VAL A 351 3.34 -2.05 4.71
CA VAL A 351 3.21 -1.13 5.83
C VAL A 351 1.98 -0.24 5.63
N PHE A 352 0.82 -0.82 5.30
CA PHE A 352 -0.40 -0.09 4.96
C PHE A 352 -0.76 0.96 6.02
N GLY A 353 -0.65 0.62 7.30
CA GLY A 353 -0.93 1.59 8.38
C GLY A 353 0.20 2.59 8.66
N GLN A 354 1.40 2.40 8.10
CA GLN A 354 2.64 3.12 8.44
C GLN A 354 2.92 3.22 9.95
N ASN A 355 2.69 2.10 10.65
CA ASN A 355 2.67 1.99 12.11
C ASN A 355 3.77 1.05 12.67
N PRO A 356 5.06 1.44 12.60
CA PRO A 356 6.13 0.68 13.18
C PRO A 356 6.14 0.73 14.72
N VAL A 357 6.64 -0.32 15.36
CA VAL A 357 6.78 -0.37 16.83
C VAL A 357 8.12 0.21 17.28
N PRO A 358 8.19 1.43 17.84
CA PRO A 358 9.46 2.15 18.06
C PRO A 358 10.28 1.64 19.26
N ASP A 359 9.71 0.76 20.09
CA ASP A 359 10.36 0.21 21.30
C ASP A 359 10.67 -1.30 21.18
N VAL A 360 10.58 -1.88 19.97
CA VAL A 360 10.95 -3.28 19.69
C VAL A 360 11.96 -3.29 18.54
N PRO A 361 13.20 -3.79 18.73
CA PRO A 361 14.20 -3.84 17.67
C PRO A 361 13.70 -4.56 16.41
N SER A 362 13.98 -4.00 15.24
CA SER A 362 13.54 -4.58 13.95
C SER A 362 14.68 -4.65 12.94
N MET A 363 14.59 -5.64 12.05
CA MET A 363 15.39 -5.73 10.83
C MET A 363 14.48 -5.97 9.65
N THR A 364 14.40 -5.01 8.73
CA THR A 364 13.66 -5.13 7.47
C THR A 364 14.59 -5.54 6.34
N ILE A 365 14.29 -6.64 5.64
CA ILE A 365 14.92 -7.00 4.36
C ILE A 365 14.12 -6.34 3.23
N LEU A 366 14.81 -5.59 2.38
CA LEU A 366 14.26 -4.98 1.16
C LEU A 366 14.83 -5.75 -0.05
N PRO A 367 14.02 -6.55 -0.77
CA PRO A 367 14.51 -7.32 -1.91
C PRO A 367 14.74 -6.41 -3.13
N GLY A 368 15.95 -6.37 -3.68
CA GLY A 368 16.30 -5.42 -4.74
C GLY A 368 15.66 -5.67 -6.11
N CYS A 369 14.88 -6.75 -6.25
CA CYS A 369 14.08 -7.15 -7.40
C CYS A 369 12.69 -7.64 -6.95
N ASP A 370 12.13 -7.02 -5.92
CA ASP A 370 10.75 -7.23 -5.48
C ASP A 370 9.78 -6.76 -6.58
N GLY A 371 9.00 -7.68 -7.15
CA GLY A 371 7.98 -7.37 -8.16
C GLY A 371 6.55 -7.35 -7.60
N ASP A 372 6.39 -7.80 -6.36
CA ASP A 372 5.15 -7.76 -5.59
C ASP A 372 5.05 -6.42 -4.82
N VAL A 373 5.88 -6.23 -3.79
CA VAL A 373 6.04 -4.98 -3.03
C VAL A 373 7.12 -4.10 -3.68
N SER A 374 6.93 -3.81 -4.97
CA SER A 374 7.94 -3.14 -5.82
C SER A 374 8.34 -1.72 -5.39
N ASP A 375 7.56 -1.06 -4.54
CA ASP A 375 7.93 0.22 -3.92
C ASP A 375 8.86 0.07 -2.69
N LEU A 376 9.10 -1.16 -2.21
CA LEU A 376 9.93 -1.45 -1.04
C LEU A 376 9.54 -0.65 0.21
N GLN A 377 8.24 -0.34 0.37
CA GLN A 377 7.67 0.49 1.45
C GLN A 377 8.10 0.10 2.87
N GLY A 378 8.57 -1.14 3.09
CA GLY A 378 9.13 -1.61 4.36
C GLY A 378 10.27 -0.75 4.97
N GLU A 379 10.91 0.14 4.21
CA GLU A 379 11.83 1.17 4.76
C GLU A 379 11.16 2.07 5.82
N VAL A 380 9.83 2.26 5.76
CA VAL A 380 9.08 3.02 6.76
C VAL A 380 9.16 2.37 8.15
N TYR A 381 9.44 1.06 8.26
CA TYR A 381 9.73 0.41 9.55
C TYR A 381 11.02 0.90 10.22
N VAL A 382 11.88 1.59 9.49
CA VAL A 382 13.06 2.27 10.02
C VAL A 382 12.75 3.75 10.20
N ASP A 383 12.37 4.44 9.12
CA ASP A 383 12.19 5.89 9.12
C ASP A 383 11.04 6.37 10.02
N GLY A 384 9.94 5.63 10.09
CA GLY A 384 8.74 5.98 10.87
C GLY A 384 8.90 5.80 12.38
N THR A 385 10.00 5.21 12.85
CA THR A 385 10.29 5.11 14.30
C THR A 385 10.92 6.39 14.86
N ARG A 386 11.46 7.25 14.00
CA ARG A 386 12.19 8.46 14.38
C ARG A 386 11.29 9.42 15.14
N GLN A 387 11.73 9.83 16.33
CA GLN A 387 11.05 10.78 17.23
C GLN A 387 9.68 10.35 17.80
N VAL A 388 9.15 9.18 17.42
CA VAL A 388 7.86 8.66 17.93
C VAL A 388 7.99 8.21 19.39
N SER A 389 9.06 7.53 19.77
CA SER A 389 9.36 7.17 21.17
C SER A 389 10.66 7.81 21.66
N ARG A 390 10.96 7.60 22.94
CA ARG A 390 12.28 7.83 23.57
C ARG A 390 13.19 6.59 23.46
N GLY A 391 12.69 5.52 22.85
CA GLY A 391 13.36 4.23 22.73
C GLY A 391 14.71 4.29 22.02
N ALA A 392 15.59 3.37 22.40
CA ALA A 392 16.90 3.16 21.78
C ALA A 392 16.98 1.80 21.07
N ALA A 393 15.82 1.27 20.64
CA ALA A 393 15.73 0.09 19.79
C ALA A 393 16.54 0.30 18.50
N LEU A 394 17.13 -0.77 17.97
CA LEU A 394 17.78 -0.72 16.66
C LEU A 394 16.75 -1.08 15.61
N HIS A 395 16.52 -0.19 14.64
CA HIS A 395 15.71 -0.47 13.47
C HIS A 395 16.62 -0.42 12.25
N SER A 396 16.70 -1.53 11.52
CA SER A 396 17.65 -1.77 10.43
C SER A 396 16.92 -1.95 9.10
N ALA A 397 17.44 -1.33 8.04
CA ALA A 397 17.10 -1.69 6.67
C ALA A 397 18.26 -2.51 6.08
N VAL A 398 17.90 -3.59 5.38
CA VAL A 398 18.80 -4.56 4.77
C VAL A 398 18.44 -4.71 3.30
N TYR A 399 18.97 -3.82 2.47
CA TYR A 399 18.78 -3.88 1.02
C TYR A 399 19.60 -5.03 0.44
N MET A 400 18.93 -6.01 -0.16
CA MET A 400 19.53 -7.19 -0.76
C MET A 400 19.45 -7.10 -2.28
N VAL A 401 20.50 -6.56 -2.90
CA VAL A 401 20.58 -6.39 -4.36
C VAL A 401 20.34 -7.74 -5.05
N GLY A 402 19.44 -7.74 -6.04
CA GLY A 402 19.15 -8.94 -6.82
C GLY A 402 18.18 -9.94 -6.19
N ALA A 403 17.70 -9.70 -4.97
CA ALA A 403 16.74 -10.58 -4.32
C ALA A 403 15.32 -10.32 -4.85
N ASN A 404 14.65 -11.40 -5.21
CA ASN A 404 13.24 -11.50 -5.57
C ASN A 404 12.33 -11.49 -4.33
N HIS A 405 11.03 -11.25 -4.43
CA HIS A 405 10.13 -11.37 -3.26
C HIS A 405 9.91 -12.84 -2.89
N ASN A 406 9.39 -13.63 -3.83
CA ASN A 406 8.93 -14.99 -3.58
C ASN A 406 10.04 -15.94 -3.11
N TYR A 407 11.28 -15.75 -3.58
CA TYR A 407 12.42 -16.62 -3.27
C TYR A 407 12.89 -16.60 -1.79
N PHE A 408 12.21 -15.88 -0.87
CA PHE A 408 12.36 -16.09 0.58
C PHE A 408 11.48 -17.22 1.14
N ASN A 409 10.57 -17.78 0.34
CA ASN A 409 9.68 -18.88 0.71
C ASN A 409 9.81 -20.02 -0.31
N THR A 410 10.28 -21.20 0.10
CA THR A 410 10.48 -22.32 -0.86
C THR A 410 9.19 -22.81 -1.51
N GLU A 411 8.02 -22.58 -0.89
CA GLU A 411 6.70 -22.95 -1.42
C GLU A 411 6.13 -21.90 -2.38
N TRP A 412 6.84 -20.78 -2.58
CA TRP A 412 6.57 -19.77 -3.62
C TRP A 412 7.71 -19.69 -4.65
N THR A 413 8.72 -20.57 -4.54
CA THR A 413 9.89 -20.57 -5.43
C THR A 413 9.69 -21.58 -6.57
N PRO A 414 9.76 -21.16 -7.85
CA PRO A 414 9.74 -22.07 -9.01
C PRO A 414 10.75 -23.22 -8.87
N GLY A 415 10.32 -24.44 -9.18
CA GLY A 415 11.15 -25.65 -9.08
C GLY A 415 11.51 -26.10 -7.65
N GLN A 416 10.98 -25.45 -6.60
CA GLN A 416 11.12 -25.90 -5.20
C GLN A 416 9.78 -26.09 -4.48
N ALA A 417 8.73 -25.43 -4.93
CA ALA A 417 7.41 -25.47 -4.33
C ALA A 417 6.64 -26.78 -4.60
N VAL A 418 5.72 -27.13 -3.70
CA VAL A 418 4.76 -28.24 -3.90
C VAL A 418 3.55 -27.81 -4.74
N ALA A 419 3.23 -26.52 -4.73
CA ALA A 419 2.18 -25.90 -5.55
C ALA A 419 2.82 -25.13 -6.72
N PRO A 420 2.03 -24.73 -7.74
CA PRO A 420 2.49 -23.76 -8.73
C PRO A 420 3.02 -22.49 -8.05
N ALA A 421 4.12 -21.96 -8.59
CA ALA A 421 4.91 -20.91 -7.98
C ALA A 421 5.66 -20.12 -9.07
N ASP A 422 5.72 -18.81 -8.89
CA ASP A 422 6.11 -17.86 -9.92
C ASP A 422 7.30 -17.00 -9.49
N ASP A 423 8.04 -16.48 -10.47
CA ASP A 423 8.96 -15.37 -10.25
C ASP A 423 8.18 -14.05 -10.30
N ASP A 424 8.00 -13.37 -9.17
CA ASP A 424 7.22 -12.12 -9.12
C ASP A 424 7.85 -10.96 -9.91
N PHE A 425 9.14 -11.06 -10.28
CA PHE A 425 9.75 -10.09 -11.17
C PHE A 425 9.44 -10.44 -12.64
N TRP A 426 8.42 -9.80 -13.20
CA TRP A 426 8.12 -9.86 -14.64
C TRP A 426 9.36 -9.50 -15.47
N HIS A 427 9.75 -10.39 -16.37
CA HIS A 427 10.78 -10.14 -17.37
C HIS A 427 10.19 -10.25 -18.77
N ASP A 428 10.73 -9.44 -19.67
CA ASP A 428 10.60 -9.64 -21.10
C ASP A 428 11.75 -10.57 -21.55
N GLU A 429 11.50 -11.52 -22.44
CA GLU A 429 12.55 -12.37 -23.03
C GLU A 429 13.26 -11.68 -24.21
N GLU A 430 12.57 -10.78 -24.91
CA GLU A 430 13.11 -9.97 -26.00
C GLU A 430 13.83 -8.72 -25.44
N GLU A 431 13.33 -8.15 -24.34
CA GLU A 431 13.96 -7.02 -23.61
C GLU A 431 14.38 -7.35 -22.15
N PRO A 432 15.37 -8.22 -21.92
CA PRO A 432 15.76 -8.62 -20.56
C PRO A 432 16.31 -7.47 -19.71
N ASP A 433 15.70 -7.26 -18.54
CA ASP A 433 16.10 -6.26 -17.56
C ASP A 433 17.53 -6.52 -17.04
N PRO A 434 18.49 -5.59 -17.21
CA PRO A 434 19.91 -5.82 -16.89
C PRO A 434 20.24 -5.89 -15.39
N VAL A 435 19.27 -5.68 -14.49
CA VAL A 435 19.43 -5.79 -13.04
C VAL A 435 18.78 -7.06 -12.48
N CYS A 436 17.59 -7.41 -12.98
CA CYS A 436 16.69 -8.34 -12.33
C CYS A 436 16.18 -9.50 -13.18
N SER A 437 16.38 -9.52 -14.50
CA SER A 437 16.11 -10.73 -15.28
C SER A 437 17.04 -11.88 -14.84
N PRO A 438 16.57 -13.15 -14.91
CA PRO A 438 17.39 -14.33 -14.65
C PRO A 438 18.72 -14.32 -15.42
N GLY A 439 19.77 -14.85 -14.80
CA GLY A 439 21.11 -14.91 -15.40
C GLY A 439 21.94 -13.61 -15.38
N THR A 440 21.34 -12.47 -15.05
CA THR A 440 22.09 -11.20 -14.91
C THR A 440 23.04 -11.21 -13.71
N ARG A 441 24.06 -10.34 -13.74
CA ARG A 441 25.14 -10.29 -12.73
C ARG A 441 24.68 -9.89 -11.33
N THR A 442 23.57 -9.16 -11.22
CA THR A 442 22.99 -8.71 -9.95
C THR A 442 21.96 -9.68 -9.40
N ARG A 443 21.13 -10.29 -10.26
CA ARG A 443 20.07 -11.23 -9.88
C ARG A 443 20.61 -12.41 -9.08
N LEU A 444 19.99 -12.71 -7.95
CA LEU A 444 20.32 -13.88 -7.14
C LEU A 444 19.56 -15.10 -7.66
N THR A 445 20.20 -16.28 -7.62
CA THR A 445 19.44 -17.52 -7.73
C THR A 445 18.68 -17.79 -6.42
N ALA A 446 17.57 -18.51 -6.48
CA ALA A 446 16.78 -18.88 -5.30
C ALA A 446 17.65 -19.43 -4.16
N ASP A 447 18.58 -20.35 -4.47
CA ASP A 447 19.49 -20.93 -3.49
C ASP A 447 20.50 -19.94 -2.88
N GLN A 448 20.95 -18.95 -3.65
CA GLN A 448 21.78 -17.86 -3.13
C GLN A 448 20.98 -16.95 -2.20
N GLN A 449 19.74 -16.62 -2.58
CA GLN A 449 18.83 -15.80 -1.79
C GLN A 449 18.41 -16.49 -0.49
N HIS A 450 17.98 -17.75 -0.53
CA HIS A 450 17.66 -18.55 0.67
C HIS A 450 18.84 -18.57 1.67
N ARG A 451 20.09 -18.72 1.20
CA ARG A 451 21.28 -18.63 2.06
C ARG A 451 21.48 -17.23 2.64
N ALA A 452 21.27 -16.18 1.86
CA ALA A 452 21.39 -14.80 2.32
C ALA A 452 20.29 -14.44 3.34
N GLY A 453 19.03 -14.78 3.06
CA GLY A 453 17.89 -14.61 3.97
C GLY A 453 18.14 -15.28 5.32
N ALA A 454 18.42 -16.59 5.32
CA ALA A 454 18.75 -17.35 6.53
C ALA A 454 19.89 -16.71 7.34
N THR A 455 20.94 -16.24 6.66
CA THR A 455 22.09 -15.58 7.28
C THR A 455 21.71 -14.29 8.00
N TYR A 456 20.88 -13.44 7.40
CA TYR A 456 20.45 -12.17 8.01
C TYR A 456 19.34 -12.36 9.07
N ILE A 457 18.44 -13.34 8.91
CA ILE A 457 17.52 -13.77 9.97
C ILE A 457 18.31 -14.23 11.21
N ALA A 458 19.38 -15.01 11.01
CA ALA A 458 20.27 -15.44 12.09
C ALA A 458 21.08 -14.28 12.71
N ALA A 459 21.45 -13.25 11.93
CA ALA A 459 22.03 -12.01 12.47
C ALA A 459 21.07 -11.31 13.44
N ALA A 460 19.82 -11.11 13.03
CA ALA A 460 18.79 -10.48 13.88
C ALA A 460 18.52 -11.30 15.14
N ALA A 461 18.38 -12.63 15.01
CA ALA A 461 18.22 -13.53 16.15
C ALA A 461 19.37 -13.39 17.17
N ARG A 462 20.62 -13.41 16.69
CA ARG A 462 21.81 -13.26 17.55
C ARG A 462 21.90 -11.88 18.19
N LEU A 463 21.56 -10.81 17.48
CA LEU A 463 21.62 -9.46 18.02
C LEU A 463 20.51 -9.19 19.05
N PHE A 464 19.26 -9.44 18.68
CA PHE A 464 18.09 -9.03 19.46
C PHE A 464 17.75 -10.00 20.60
N VAL A 465 17.91 -11.31 20.37
CA VAL A 465 17.52 -12.35 21.33
C VAL A 465 18.68 -12.87 22.17
N ALA A 466 19.84 -13.08 21.56
CA ALA A 466 21.04 -13.56 22.25
C ALA A 466 21.95 -12.44 22.80
N GLY A 467 21.82 -11.20 22.30
CA GLY A 467 22.61 -10.04 22.75
C GLY A 467 24.04 -9.99 22.20
N ASP A 468 24.32 -10.68 21.09
CA ASP A 468 25.66 -10.77 20.51
C ASP A 468 26.00 -9.54 19.64
N ASP A 469 26.47 -8.44 20.27
CA ASP A 469 26.79 -7.19 19.55
C ASP A 469 27.85 -7.35 18.44
N ARG A 470 28.60 -8.47 18.40
CA ARG A 470 29.58 -8.76 17.33
C ARG A 470 28.94 -8.97 15.95
N VAL A 471 27.63 -9.23 15.87
CA VAL A 471 26.90 -9.27 14.59
C VAL A 471 26.26 -7.92 14.23
N ARG A 472 26.20 -6.93 15.14
CA ARG A 472 25.66 -5.59 14.89
C ARG A 472 26.23 -4.91 13.63
N PRO A 473 27.53 -5.01 13.29
CA PRO A 473 28.08 -4.36 12.09
C PRO A 473 27.49 -4.85 10.75
N LEU A 474 26.80 -6.00 10.76
CA LEU A 474 26.04 -6.49 9.60
C LEU A 474 24.75 -5.70 9.39
N LEU A 475 24.12 -5.22 10.45
CA LEU A 475 22.75 -4.69 10.46
C LEU A 475 22.69 -3.16 10.64
N ASP A 476 23.73 -2.54 11.20
CA ASP A 476 23.62 -1.17 11.69
C ASP A 476 24.15 -0.09 10.75
N GLY A 477 24.56 -0.42 9.52
CA GLY A 477 25.22 0.52 8.60
C GLY A 477 26.75 0.61 8.73
N SER A 478 27.41 -0.29 9.46
CA SER A 478 28.89 -0.33 9.55
C SER A 478 29.63 -0.76 8.27
N GLY A 479 28.91 -1.08 7.19
CA GLY A 479 29.53 -1.50 5.92
C GLY A 479 30.25 -2.85 5.99
N ARG A 480 29.66 -3.86 6.63
CA ARG A 480 30.18 -5.24 6.68
C ARG A 480 29.22 -6.23 6.03
N ARG A 481 29.77 -7.27 5.38
CA ARG A 481 29.00 -8.41 4.84
C ARG A 481 29.16 -9.66 5.71
N ALA A 482 28.18 -10.56 5.65
CA ALA A 482 28.27 -11.92 6.16
C ALA A 482 28.80 -12.87 5.07
N PRO A 483 29.89 -13.62 5.29
CA PRO A 483 30.43 -14.54 4.28
C PRO A 483 29.46 -15.62 3.81
N SER A 484 28.63 -16.18 4.69
CA SER A 484 27.61 -17.19 4.33
C SER A 484 26.51 -16.66 3.40
N ALA A 485 26.39 -15.34 3.22
CA ALA A 485 25.49 -14.71 2.25
C ALA A 485 26.15 -14.42 0.90
N ASP A 486 27.47 -14.63 0.72
CA ASP A 486 28.11 -14.47 -0.58
C ASP A 486 27.46 -15.45 -1.62
N PRO A 487 27.19 -15.01 -2.87
CA PRO A 487 27.68 -13.78 -3.51
C PRO A 487 26.81 -12.53 -3.29
N ALA A 488 25.73 -12.57 -2.50
CA ALA A 488 24.77 -11.47 -2.41
C ALA A 488 25.44 -10.14 -1.98
N ARG A 489 25.02 -9.04 -2.63
CA ARG A 489 25.44 -7.68 -2.24
C ARG A 489 24.39 -7.10 -1.31
N VAL A 490 24.64 -7.25 -0.01
CA VAL A 490 23.77 -6.75 1.04
C VAL A 490 24.31 -5.45 1.60
N LEU A 491 23.45 -4.44 1.66
CA LEU A 491 23.75 -3.09 2.12
C LEU A 491 22.82 -2.74 3.28
N THR A 492 23.34 -2.08 4.32
CA THR A 492 22.52 -1.71 5.49
C THR A 492 22.64 -0.24 5.88
N HIS A 493 21.60 0.26 6.52
CA HIS A 493 21.58 1.46 7.37
C HIS A 493 20.70 1.18 8.60
N ALA A 494 20.77 2.02 9.63
CA ALA A 494 19.87 1.89 10.77
C ALA A 494 19.59 3.23 11.48
N VAL A 495 18.52 3.25 12.26
CA VAL A 495 18.26 4.27 13.29
C VAL A 495 18.29 3.65 14.69
N GLY A 496 18.28 4.52 15.71
CA GLY A 496 18.35 4.12 17.12
C GLY A 496 19.65 3.39 17.49
N ALA A 497 19.58 2.42 18.40
CA ALA A 497 20.72 1.92 19.18
C ALA A 497 21.46 3.07 19.89
N ARG A 498 22.81 3.06 19.90
CA ARG A 498 23.62 4.15 20.47
C ARG A 498 23.85 5.32 19.49
N ARG A 499 22.78 5.75 18.80
CA ARG A 499 22.72 7.05 18.11
C ARG A 499 22.20 8.12 19.10
N GLY A 500 22.86 9.27 19.13
CA GLY A 500 22.65 10.35 20.11
C GLY A 500 21.82 11.50 19.54
N ALA A 501 22.27 12.74 19.73
CA ALA A 501 21.69 13.90 19.06
C ALA A 501 21.94 13.84 17.53
N GLY A 502 21.06 14.45 16.74
CA GLY A 502 21.14 14.41 15.28
C GLY A 502 20.50 15.59 14.55
N PHE A 503 20.94 15.80 13.31
CA PHE A 503 20.40 16.74 12.34
C PHE A 503 19.25 16.06 11.61
N LEU A 504 18.01 16.34 12.03
CA LEU A 504 16.81 15.64 11.59
C LEU A 504 15.93 16.59 10.75
N PRO A 505 15.80 16.41 9.42
CA PRO A 505 14.99 17.26 8.56
C PRO A 505 13.50 17.27 8.93
N ASP A 506 13.01 16.18 9.54
CA ASP A 506 11.65 16.06 10.10
C ASP A 506 11.40 17.04 11.27
N GLY A 507 12.46 17.52 11.92
CA GLY A 507 12.41 18.47 13.03
C GLY A 507 12.33 19.93 12.59
N LYS A 508 12.51 20.84 13.55
CA LYS A 508 12.69 22.27 13.24
C LYS A 508 14.13 22.52 12.82
N VAL A 509 14.32 22.72 11.51
CA VAL A 509 15.63 23.01 10.88
C VAL A 509 15.53 24.15 9.89
N THR A 510 16.61 24.90 9.71
CA THR A 510 16.83 25.83 8.60
C THR A 510 17.88 25.25 7.66
N VAL A 511 17.62 25.32 6.35
CA VAL A 511 18.55 24.88 5.29
C VAL A 511 19.00 26.10 4.48
N SER A 512 20.27 26.15 4.12
CA SER A 512 20.82 27.17 3.19
C SER A 512 21.79 26.53 2.20
N GLY A 513 21.74 26.93 0.93
CA GLY A 513 22.51 26.32 -0.16
C GLY A 513 21.87 25.06 -0.76
N GLY A 514 20.77 24.58 -0.18
CA GLY A 514 19.94 23.47 -0.68
C GLY A 514 18.48 23.69 -0.27
N ARG A 515 17.62 22.69 -0.47
CA ARG A 515 16.17 22.79 -0.22
C ARG A 515 15.73 21.79 0.84
N LEU A 516 14.94 22.23 1.83
CA LEU A 516 14.18 21.32 2.67
C LEU A 516 12.95 20.86 1.87
N CYS A 517 12.80 19.55 1.66
CA CYS A 517 11.75 18.97 0.85
C CYS A 517 10.92 17.95 1.64
N SER A 518 9.68 17.73 1.23
CA SER A 518 8.77 16.74 1.82
C SER A 518 8.87 15.40 1.08
N ALA A 519 8.77 14.29 1.80
CA ALA A 519 8.80 12.95 1.20
C ALA A 519 7.61 12.73 0.24
N VAL A 520 6.40 13.12 0.68
CA VAL A 520 5.13 12.93 -0.04
C VAL A 520 4.39 14.26 -0.04
N HIS A 521 4.17 14.84 -1.23
CA HIS A 521 3.52 16.14 -1.42
C HIS A 521 3.11 16.30 -2.90
N PRO A 522 1.91 16.81 -3.23
CA PRO A 522 1.45 16.94 -4.63
C PRO A 522 2.28 17.93 -5.46
N SER A 523 2.62 19.10 -4.88
CA SER A 523 3.50 20.06 -5.57
C SER A 523 4.96 19.56 -5.65
N SER A 524 5.44 19.34 -6.88
CA SER A 524 6.84 18.98 -7.20
C SER A 524 7.88 19.98 -6.67
N ALA A 525 7.52 21.26 -6.52
CA ALA A 525 8.37 22.29 -5.94
C ALA A 525 8.64 22.06 -4.43
N ALA A 526 7.72 21.39 -3.72
CA ALA A 526 7.85 21.04 -2.31
C ALA A 526 8.31 19.59 -2.08
N ALA A 527 7.97 18.66 -2.99
CA ALA A 527 8.37 17.26 -2.92
C ALA A 527 9.89 17.04 -3.07
N CYS A 528 10.43 15.95 -2.52
CA CYS A 528 11.84 15.59 -2.67
C CYS A 528 12.16 15.03 -4.06
N LEU A 529 11.21 14.29 -4.64
CA LEU A 529 11.14 13.81 -6.02
C LEU A 529 9.71 14.08 -6.52
N GLY A 530 9.52 14.34 -7.82
CA GLY A 530 8.18 14.58 -8.38
C GLY A 530 7.37 13.28 -8.48
N SER A 531 6.04 13.37 -8.60
CA SER A 531 5.14 12.20 -8.66
C SER A 531 5.46 11.27 -9.84
N GLU A 532 6.00 11.84 -10.91
CA GLU A 532 6.49 11.17 -12.13
C GLU A 532 7.87 10.50 -11.99
N THR A 533 8.57 10.68 -10.86
CA THR A 533 9.93 10.14 -10.70
C THR A 533 9.91 8.64 -10.44
N THR A 534 10.30 7.87 -11.46
CA THR A 534 10.57 6.43 -11.39
C THR A 534 11.46 6.06 -10.21
N GLY A 535 11.03 5.09 -9.41
CA GLY A 535 11.82 4.56 -8.29
C GLY A 535 11.93 5.50 -7.08
N MET A 536 11.02 6.47 -6.91
CA MET A 536 11.05 7.43 -5.80
C MET A 536 11.12 6.79 -4.40
N SER A 537 10.52 5.61 -4.26
CA SER A 537 10.52 4.80 -3.06
C SER A 537 11.92 4.17 -2.83
N PRO A 538 12.27 3.70 -1.61
CA PRO A 538 11.38 3.46 -0.48
C PRO A 538 11.33 4.57 0.58
N HIS A 539 12.33 5.46 0.69
CA HIS A 539 12.29 6.56 1.67
C HIS A 539 11.14 7.54 1.41
N PHE A 540 10.74 7.69 0.15
CA PHE A 540 9.65 8.57 -0.29
C PHE A 540 8.39 7.79 -0.71
N ALA A 541 8.24 6.53 -0.25
CA ALA A 541 7.01 5.76 -0.45
C ALA A 541 5.78 6.54 0.02
N ARG A 542 4.74 6.56 -0.82
CA ARG A 542 3.47 7.28 -0.60
C ARG A 542 2.65 6.65 0.53
N TRP A 543 1.51 7.24 0.85
CA TRP A 543 0.55 6.69 1.82
C TRP A 543 -0.89 6.99 1.34
N GLU A 544 -1.89 6.74 2.19
CA GLU A 544 -3.31 6.98 1.92
C GLU A 544 -3.63 8.42 1.46
N THR A 545 -2.74 9.39 1.72
CA THR A 545 -2.88 10.81 1.37
C THR A 545 -1.74 11.28 0.45
N ASP A 546 -2.07 12.15 -0.50
CA ASP A 546 -1.14 12.76 -1.48
C ASP A 546 -0.06 13.66 -0.82
N ARG A 547 -0.36 14.14 0.39
CA ARG A 547 0.49 14.97 1.24
C ARG A 547 0.71 14.30 2.58
N GLU A 548 1.97 14.22 3.03
CA GLU A 548 2.29 13.65 4.35
C GLU A 548 3.18 14.59 5.20
N PRO A 549 2.58 15.44 6.07
CA PRO A 549 3.33 16.41 6.86
C PRO A 549 4.15 15.76 7.99
N GLY A 550 5.47 15.78 7.84
CA GLY A 550 6.40 15.39 8.90
C GLY A 550 7.65 14.70 8.36
N ARG A 551 7.51 13.84 7.34
CA ARG A 551 8.62 13.18 6.64
C ARG A 551 9.30 14.15 5.69
N ARG A 552 10.56 14.49 5.96
CA ARG A 552 11.33 15.45 5.17
C ARG A 552 12.77 14.98 4.92
N ALA A 553 13.38 15.53 3.89
CA ALA A 553 14.81 15.39 3.62
C ALA A 553 15.42 16.75 3.22
N VAL A 554 16.74 16.84 3.21
CA VAL A 554 17.44 17.99 2.62
C VAL A 554 17.93 17.60 1.24
N ALA A 555 17.38 18.22 0.20
CA ALA A 555 17.82 18.06 -1.19
C ALA A 555 19.01 18.98 -1.50
N LEU A 556 20.06 18.38 -2.05
CA LEU A 556 21.27 19.00 -2.57
C LEU A 556 21.24 18.90 -4.10
N ARG A 557 21.53 20.00 -4.80
CA ARG A 557 21.78 20.03 -6.25
C ARG A 557 22.93 20.99 -6.50
N TRP A 558 23.91 20.58 -7.31
CA TRP A 558 25.06 21.41 -7.66
C TRP A 558 25.42 21.25 -9.14
N SER A 559 25.88 22.34 -9.74
CA SER A 559 26.45 22.41 -11.09
C SER A 559 27.98 22.58 -11.10
N THR A 560 28.55 22.98 -9.96
CA THR A 560 29.99 23.07 -9.70
C THR A 560 30.32 22.50 -8.32
N ALA A 561 31.54 22.00 -8.15
CA ALA A 561 32.05 21.57 -6.86
C ALA A 561 32.27 22.77 -5.91
N GLY A 562 32.17 22.54 -4.60
CA GLY A 562 32.60 23.48 -3.56
C GLY A 562 31.50 24.28 -2.86
N SER A 563 30.28 24.35 -3.40
CA SER A 563 29.15 25.07 -2.78
C SER A 563 28.52 24.29 -1.62
N PRO A 564 28.63 24.73 -0.35
CA PRO A 564 28.17 23.95 0.80
C PRO A 564 26.64 24.05 0.99
N VAL A 565 26.00 22.91 1.19
CA VAL A 565 24.63 22.85 1.74
C VAL A 565 24.73 22.75 3.26
N ARG A 566 24.08 23.67 3.99
CA ARG A 566 24.14 23.75 5.45
C ARG A 566 22.79 23.49 6.08
N VAL A 567 22.78 22.66 7.13
CA VAL A 567 21.62 22.36 7.98
C VAL A 567 21.87 22.93 9.38
N ARG A 568 20.93 23.74 9.87
CA ARG A 568 20.92 24.32 11.23
C ARG A 568 19.68 23.82 12.00
N PRO A 569 19.83 23.03 13.07
CA PRO A 569 18.73 22.71 13.98
C PRO A 569 18.34 23.93 14.83
N GLU A 570 17.08 23.99 15.29
CA GLU A 570 16.58 25.06 16.19
C GLU A 570 17.43 25.20 17.47
N ARG A 571 18.00 24.09 17.97
CA ARG A 571 18.85 24.06 19.16
C ARG A 571 20.19 23.39 18.84
N PRO A 572 21.33 23.90 19.36
CA PRO A 572 22.63 23.24 19.21
C PRO A 572 22.61 21.79 19.72
N LEU A 573 23.39 20.94 19.06
CA LEU A 573 23.49 19.51 19.34
C LEU A 573 24.81 19.17 20.03
N SER A 574 24.77 18.19 20.93
CA SER A 574 25.98 17.59 21.49
C SER A 574 26.36 16.32 20.73
N LEU A 575 27.54 16.34 20.12
CA LEU A 575 28.24 15.18 19.55
C LEU A 575 29.24 14.58 20.55
N THR A 576 29.22 15.01 21.82
CA THR A 576 30.19 14.59 22.85
C THR A 576 30.16 13.07 23.06
N GLY A 577 31.32 12.43 22.99
CA GLY A 577 31.45 10.97 23.14
C GLY A 577 31.02 10.15 21.92
N ALA A 578 30.65 10.80 20.81
CA ALA A 578 30.54 10.13 19.52
C ALA A 578 31.93 9.69 19.02
N LYS A 579 31.94 8.62 18.22
CA LYS A 579 33.12 8.13 17.49
C LYS A 579 33.04 8.41 15.99
N ALA A 580 31.84 8.69 15.50
CA ALA A 580 31.59 9.15 14.14
C ALA A 580 30.33 10.02 14.11
N LEU A 581 30.20 10.85 13.08
CA LEU A 581 28.90 11.32 12.60
C LEU A 581 28.44 10.31 11.54
N ALA A 582 27.30 9.65 11.78
CA ALA A 582 26.68 8.73 10.82
C ALA A 582 25.61 9.48 10.03
N LEU A 583 25.71 9.48 8.70
CA LEU A 583 24.79 10.17 7.79
C LEU A 583 24.08 9.15 6.91
N ARG A 584 22.78 9.31 6.69
CA ARG A 584 22.02 8.54 5.68
C ARG A 584 21.81 9.42 4.46
N VAL A 585 22.50 9.10 3.36
CA VAL A 585 22.55 9.93 2.15
C VAL A 585 22.08 9.13 0.94
N ILE A 586 21.08 9.65 0.24
CA ILE A 586 20.61 9.16 -1.06
C ILE A 586 21.39 9.89 -2.16
N VAL A 587 21.78 9.17 -3.21
CA VAL A 587 22.20 9.72 -4.51
C VAL A 587 21.39 9.00 -5.60
N PRO A 588 21.24 9.56 -6.82
CA PRO A 588 20.45 8.92 -7.86
C PRO A 588 20.92 7.49 -8.18
N PRO A 589 20.01 6.55 -8.54
CA PRO A 589 20.38 5.23 -9.03
C PRO A 589 21.43 5.26 -10.14
N ASN A 590 22.27 4.23 -10.20
CA ASN A 590 23.43 4.08 -11.10
C ASN A 590 24.51 5.18 -11.04
N SER A 591 24.36 6.23 -10.21
CA SER A 591 25.41 7.25 -10.05
C SER A 591 26.61 6.70 -9.27
N THR A 592 27.82 7.17 -9.60
CA THR A 592 29.06 6.72 -8.94
C THR A 592 29.98 7.88 -8.57
N GLY A 593 30.83 7.68 -7.57
CA GLY A 593 31.88 8.61 -7.19
C GLY A 593 31.40 9.92 -6.58
N THR A 594 30.16 9.99 -6.07
CA THR A 594 29.69 11.19 -5.36
C THR A 594 30.48 11.36 -4.08
N ARG A 595 31.13 12.53 -3.95
CA ARG A 595 32.02 12.85 -2.83
C ARG A 595 31.54 14.12 -2.13
N LEU A 596 31.27 14.02 -0.83
CA LEU A 596 30.79 15.11 0.03
C LEU A 596 31.75 15.29 1.20
N ASP A 597 32.40 16.45 1.31
CA ASP A 597 33.10 16.81 2.55
C ASP A 597 32.07 17.14 3.62
N VAL A 598 32.21 16.53 4.80
CA VAL A 598 31.29 16.68 5.93
C VAL A 598 31.96 17.58 6.97
N SER A 599 31.34 18.73 7.26
CA SER A 599 31.89 19.70 8.21
C SER A 599 30.87 20.09 9.27
N VAL A 600 31.35 20.43 10.46
CA VAL A 600 30.53 20.94 11.57
C VAL A 600 30.99 22.33 11.99
N THR A 601 30.09 23.09 12.62
CA THR A 601 30.39 24.40 13.21
C THR A 601 29.79 24.50 14.60
N ASP A 602 30.53 24.99 15.60
CA ASP A 602 30.01 25.23 16.96
C ASP A 602 29.34 26.61 17.11
N THR A 603 28.70 26.84 18.26
CA THR A 603 28.11 28.13 18.64
C THR A 603 29.11 29.28 18.52
N ALA A 604 30.36 29.09 18.96
CA ALA A 604 31.45 30.07 18.83
C ALA A 604 31.89 30.37 17.38
N GLY A 605 31.45 29.57 16.40
CA GLY A 605 31.74 29.79 14.97
C GLY A 605 32.97 29.07 14.45
N ARG A 606 33.66 28.26 15.27
CA ARG A 606 34.76 27.41 14.81
C ARG A 606 34.19 26.33 13.91
N ARG A 607 34.81 26.15 12.74
CA ARG A 607 34.40 25.19 11.71
C ARG A 607 35.48 24.12 11.53
N ARG A 608 35.08 22.86 11.46
CA ARG A 608 35.97 21.72 11.20
C ARG A 608 35.37 20.78 10.18
N THR A 609 36.14 20.41 9.16
CA THR A 609 35.83 19.29 8.27
C THR A 609 36.20 17.99 8.99
N LEU A 610 35.23 17.12 9.25
CA LEU A 610 35.43 15.85 9.96
C LEU A 610 35.96 14.76 9.02
N GLY A 611 35.63 14.84 7.74
CA GLY A 611 36.05 13.87 6.73
C GLY A 611 35.29 14.01 5.43
N ARG A 612 35.46 13.03 4.55
CA ARG A 612 34.78 12.92 3.26
C ARG A 612 33.92 11.66 3.24
N ALA A 613 32.66 11.81 2.87
CA ALA A 613 31.79 10.71 2.53
C ALA A 613 31.88 10.41 1.03
N GLU A 614 31.94 9.13 0.68
CA GLU A 614 31.82 8.63 -0.69
C GLU A 614 30.53 7.82 -0.79
N VAL A 615 29.70 8.11 -1.79
CA VAL A 615 28.37 7.52 -1.96
C VAL A 615 28.15 7.16 -3.42
N ASP A 616 27.77 5.91 -3.66
CA ASP A 616 27.31 5.41 -4.95
C ASP A 616 25.81 5.08 -4.87
N GLY A 617 25.11 5.25 -5.98
CA GLY A 617 23.71 4.87 -6.14
C GLY A 617 23.54 3.36 -6.17
N LEU A 618 22.31 2.91 -5.94
CA LEU A 618 21.95 1.50 -6.17
C LEU A 618 21.89 1.19 -7.67
N PRO A 619 22.18 -0.06 -8.08
CA PRO A 619 21.79 -0.52 -9.41
C PRO A 619 20.27 -0.42 -9.55
N GLY A 620 19.78 0.03 -10.70
CA GLY A 620 18.35 0.11 -10.95
C GLY A 620 17.99 0.45 -12.39
N THR A 621 16.80 0.05 -12.79
CA THR A 621 16.15 0.21 -14.10
C THR A 621 14.72 0.73 -13.87
N GLY A 622 13.89 0.81 -14.93
CA GLY A 622 12.53 1.35 -14.83
C GLY A 622 11.69 0.78 -13.69
N ARG A 623 11.78 -0.53 -13.39
CA ARG A 623 11.00 -1.18 -12.33
C ARG A 623 11.75 -1.39 -11.00
N THR A 624 13.06 -1.11 -10.96
CA THR A 624 13.96 -1.51 -9.85
C THR A 624 14.77 -0.35 -9.26
N ALA A 625 14.72 0.82 -9.91
CA ALA A 625 15.30 2.05 -9.40
C ALA A 625 14.81 2.31 -7.97
N SER A 626 15.74 2.58 -7.07
CA SER A 626 15.46 2.83 -5.65
C SER A 626 16.27 4.02 -5.17
N TYR A 627 15.60 5.12 -4.82
CA TYR A 627 16.23 6.28 -4.16
C TYR A 627 16.45 5.97 -2.66
N TRP A 628 17.35 5.03 -2.38
CA TRP A 628 17.64 4.52 -1.05
C TRP A 628 18.90 5.14 -0.41
N ALA A 629 18.88 5.36 0.90
CA ALA A 629 19.96 6.03 1.60
C ALA A 629 21.09 5.07 1.98
N ARG A 630 22.31 5.41 1.62
CA ARG A 630 23.52 4.74 2.10
C ARG A 630 23.90 5.34 3.46
N GLU A 631 24.07 4.51 4.49
CA GLU A 631 24.74 4.99 5.71
C GLU A 631 26.24 5.11 5.44
N VAL A 632 26.76 6.31 5.68
CA VAL A 632 28.19 6.64 5.64
C VAL A 632 28.59 7.28 6.96
N ARG A 633 29.79 6.96 7.44
CA ARG A 633 30.28 7.43 8.74
C ARG A 633 31.59 8.16 8.58
N VAL A 634 31.60 9.45 8.93
CA VAL A 634 32.85 10.20 9.07
C VAL A 634 33.32 10.09 10.52
N PRO A 635 34.54 9.58 10.80
CA PRO A 635 35.08 9.52 12.16
C PRO A 635 35.13 10.90 12.81
N ILE A 636 35.15 10.91 14.14
CA ILE A 636 35.44 12.12 14.94
C ILE A 636 36.70 11.81 15.75
N GLY A 637 37.81 12.45 15.37
CA GLY A 637 39.11 12.29 16.01
C GLY A 637 39.30 13.17 17.25
N THR A 638 40.43 12.98 17.92
CA THR A 638 40.90 13.85 19.02
C THR A 638 41.06 15.28 18.57
N ASP A 639 41.64 15.47 17.39
CA ASP A 639 41.99 16.79 16.84
C ASP A 639 40.73 17.58 16.45
N ASP A 640 39.69 16.87 16.00
CA ASP A 640 38.38 17.47 15.71
C ASP A 640 37.69 17.93 17.01
N ALA A 641 37.81 17.13 18.08
CA ALA A 641 37.29 17.45 19.40
C ALA A 641 38.06 18.59 20.10
N ALA A 642 39.32 18.83 19.71
CA ALA A 642 40.09 20.00 20.15
C ALA A 642 39.75 21.27 19.33
N ALA A 643 39.50 21.11 18.02
CA ALA A 643 39.25 22.22 17.11
C ALA A 643 37.84 22.85 17.24
N VAL A 644 36.82 22.08 17.66
CA VAL A 644 35.40 22.51 17.71
C VAL A 644 34.75 22.03 19.00
N ASP A 645 33.91 22.86 19.62
CA ASP A 645 33.13 22.43 20.79
C ASP A 645 31.99 21.48 20.40
N LEU A 646 32.28 20.17 20.55
CA LEU A 646 31.34 19.09 20.32
C LEU A 646 30.15 19.06 21.30
N ARG A 647 30.08 19.94 22.31
CA ARG A 647 28.88 20.08 23.18
C ARG A 647 27.82 20.99 22.56
N HIS A 648 28.22 21.93 21.71
CA HIS A 648 27.36 23.00 21.20
C HIS A 648 27.47 23.17 19.67
N VAL A 649 27.29 22.08 18.92
CA VAL A 649 27.34 22.11 17.45
C VAL A 649 26.09 22.77 16.88
N LYS A 650 26.23 23.90 16.18
CA LYS A 650 25.11 24.70 15.61
C LYS A 650 24.78 24.38 14.15
N SER A 651 25.69 23.76 13.40
CA SER A 651 25.39 23.39 12.00
C SER A 651 26.23 22.24 11.46
N LEU A 652 25.62 21.50 10.54
CA LEU A 652 26.24 20.55 9.62
C LEU A 652 26.37 21.20 8.24
N GLU A 653 27.48 21.01 7.55
CA GLU A 653 27.68 21.35 6.15
C GLU A 653 28.06 20.09 5.35
N LEU A 654 27.49 19.98 4.15
CA LEU A 654 27.86 19.02 3.12
C LEU A 654 28.38 19.78 1.90
N THR A 655 29.64 19.57 1.53
CA THR A 655 30.28 20.27 0.41
C THR A 655 30.60 19.29 -0.73
N PRO A 656 29.99 19.41 -1.91
CA PRO A 656 30.24 18.50 -3.03
C PRO A 656 31.63 18.70 -3.62
N ARG A 657 32.28 17.59 -3.99
CA ARG A 657 33.62 17.52 -4.60
C ARG A 657 33.61 16.85 -5.99
N THR A 658 32.43 16.68 -6.58
CA THR A 658 32.21 16.30 -7.98
C THR A 658 31.68 17.51 -8.76
N GLY A 659 31.88 17.52 -10.08
CA GLY A 659 31.52 18.65 -10.95
C GLY A 659 30.04 19.05 -10.80
N ALA A 660 29.13 18.14 -11.11
CA ALA A 660 27.69 18.33 -10.92
C ALA A 660 27.06 17.10 -10.24
N GLY A 661 25.85 17.25 -9.71
CA GLY A 661 25.10 16.14 -9.11
C GLY A 661 23.89 16.53 -8.29
N ARG A 662 23.27 15.50 -7.71
CA ARG A 662 22.13 15.58 -6.77
C ARG A 662 22.36 14.60 -5.62
N ALA A 663 21.87 14.95 -4.44
CA ALA A 663 21.85 14.06 -3.27
C ALA A 663 20.72 14.48 -2.31
N TRP A 664 20.29 13.58 -1.43
CA TRP A 664 19.33 13.90 -0.37
C TRP A 664 19.87 13.38 0.97
N LEU A 665 19.95 14.26 1.97
CA LEU A 665 20.28 13.88 3.34
C LEU A 665 18.98 13.54 4.09
N MET A 666 18.83 12.28 4.50
CA MET A 666 17.69 11.80 5.29
C MET A 666 17.84 12.16 6.76
N ASP A 667 19.06 11.99 7.31
CA ASP A 667 19.47 12.48 8.64
C ASP A 667 20.99 12.33 8.85
N ALA A 668 21.49 12.94 9.93
CA ALA A 668 22.83 12.68 10.46
C ALA A 668 22.80 12.58 12.00
N TRP A 669 23.51 11.61 12.57
CA TRP A 669 23.45 11.25 13.99
C TRP A 669 24.83 11.14 14.63
N ALA A 670 24.97 11.62 15.87
CA ALA A 670 26.09 11.29 16.75
C ALA A 670 26.12 9.78 17.00
N TRP A 671 27.15 9.06 16.56
CA TRP A 671 27.19 7.60 16.62
C TRP A 671 28.33 7.09 17.51
N ARG A 672 28.08 6.01 18.26
CA ARG A 672 29.09 5.23 18.99
C ARG A 672 28.73 3.73 18.95
N PRO A 673 29.69 2.81 19.06
CA PRO A 673 29.41 1.38 18.98
C PRO A 673 28.59 0.86 20.18
N GLY A 674 27.75 -0.13 19.88
CA GLY A 674 26.95 -0.91 20.81
C GLY A 674 25.45 -0.71 20.63
N THR A 675 24.68 -1.73 21.01
CA THR A 675 23.26 -1.60 21.33
C THR A 675 23.05 -0.91 22.69
N ALA A 676 21.85 -0.38 22.91
CA ALA A 676 21.42 0.18 24.19
C ALA A 676 20.31 -0.71 24.77
N PRO A 677 20.17 -0.83 26.11
CA PRO A 677 19.02 -1.50 26.71
C PRO A 677 17.74 -0.80 26.29
N VAL A 678 16.87 -1.52 25.59
CA VAL A 678 15.56 -1.01 25.17
C VAL A 678 14.62 -1.01 26.37
N ARG A 679 13.83 0.05 26.50
CA ARG A 679 12.77 0.21 27.52
C ARG A 679 11.51 0.63 26.79
N GLU A 680 10.45 -0.12 26.96
CA GLU A 680 9.13 0.20 26.43
C GLU A 680 8.61 1.49 27.08
N ALA A 681 8.13 2.43 26.26
CA ALA A 681 7.53 3.65 26.75
C ALA A 681 6.03 3.43 27.04
N PRO A 682 5.42 4.17 27.98
CA PRO A 682 3.97 4.16 28.18
C PRO A 682 3.29 5.00 27.09
N LEU A 683 3.27 4.49 25.85
CA LEU A 683 2.69 5.18 24.70
C LEU A 683 1.16 5.24 24.80
N ALA A 684 0.56 6.29 24.22
CA ALA A 684 -0.85 6.29 23.87
C ALA A 684 -1.08 5.39 22.66
N ARG A 685 -2.18 4.64 22.62
CA ARG A 685 -2.65 3.98 21.39
C ARG A 685 -3.91 4.68 20.89
N VAL A 686 -4.01 4.86 19.57
CA VAL A 686 -5.21 5.38 18.90
C VAL A 686 -5.70 4.36 17.87
N ASP A 687 -6.99 4.08 17.87
CA ASP A 687 -7.68 3.25 16.90
C ASP A 687 -8.89 4.02 16.36
N VAL A 688 -8.95 4.22 15.04
CA VAL A 688 -10.14 4.74 14.35
C VAL A 688 -11.01 3.54 13.96
N GLY A 689 -12.32 3.67 14.08
CA GLY A 689 -13.29 2.70 13.55
C GLY A 689 -14.17 3.33 12.48
N ARG A 690 -14.91 2.47 11.78
CA ARG A 690 -15.99 2.88 10.87
C ARG A 690 -17.35 2.76 11.56
N LEU A 691 -18.22 3.72 11.28
CA LEU A 691 -19.64 3.69 11.65
C LEU A 691 -20.47 3.77 10.36
N THR A 692 -21.31 2.78 10.09
CA THR A 692 -22.30 2.84 8.99
C THR A 692 -23.63 3.34 9.53
N VAL A 693 -24.26 4.28 8.82
CA VAL A 693 -25.54 4.91 9.17
C VAL A 693 -26.36 5.14 7.92
N LYS A 694 -27.67 4.99 7.99
CA LYS A 694 -28.58 5.45 6.92
C LYS A 694 -28.57 6.97 6.84
N GLU A 695 -28.64 7.52 5.62
CA GLU A 695 -28.79 8.97 5.42
C GLU A 695 -30.20 9.45 5.80
N GLY A 696 -31.23 8.71 5.39
CA GLY A 696 -32.65 8.96 5.64
C GLY A 696 -33.25 10.09 4.80
N ASP A 697 -34.57 10.17 4.77
CA ASP A 697 -35.36 10.94 3.80
C ASP A 697 -35.08 12.46 3.75
N ALA A 698 -34.60 13.08 4.84
CA ALA A 698 -34.49 14.54 4.93
C ALA A 698 -33.60 15.07 6.07
N GLY A 699 -33.04 16.26 5.83
CA GLY A 699 -32.36 17.08 6.83
C GLY A 699 -30.86 16.79 6.94
N GLU A 700 -30.19 17.36 7.94
CA GLU A 700 -28.76 17.09 8.18
C GLU A 700 -28.60 16.46 9.57
N ARG A 701 -27.86 15.34 9.65
CA ARG A 701 -27.50 14.68 10.90
C ARG A 701 -25.99 14.71 11.08
N THR A 702 -25.54 15.12 12.26
CA THR A 702 -24.11 15.06 12.61
C THR A 702 -23.82 13.79 13.39
N TYR A 703 -23.07 12.88 12.77
CA TYR A 703 -22.51 11.69 13.40
C TYR A 703 -21.07 11.95 13.86
N ARG A 704 -20.51 11.05 14.67
CA ARG A 704 -19.13 11.13 15.17
C ARG A 704 -18.37 9.87 14.80
N VAL A 705 -17.18 10.04 14.21
CA VAL A 705 -16.28 8.92 13.93
C VAL A 705 -15.87 8.27 15.25
N PRO A 706 -15.99 6.93 15.40
CA PRO A 706 -15.59 6.26 16.62
C PRO A 706 -14.06 6.21 16.71
N VAL A 707 -13.48 7.03 17.60
CA VAL A 707 -12.04 7.04 17.88
C VAL A 707 -11.77 6.61 19.32
N GLN A 708 -11.06 5.50 19.49
CA GLN A 708 -10.65 5.00 20.80
C GLN A 708 -9.21 5.39 21.12
N VAL A 709 -8.98 5.89 22.35
CA VAL A 709 -7.64 6.20 22.87
C VAL A 709 -7.38 5.34 24.12
N SER A 710 -6.32 4.53 24.08
CA SER A 710 -5.92 3.63 25.17
C SER A 710 -4.43 3.80 25.52
N GLY A 711 -3.90 3.00 26.45
CA GLY A 711 -2.51 3.07 26.92
C GLY A 711 -2.35 3.74 28.29
N ARG A 712 -1.12 4.16 28.63
CA ARG A 712 -0.75 4.67 29.98
C ARG A 712 0.00 6.01 29.97
N GLY A 713 -0.04 6.76 28.87
CA GLY A 713 0.60 8.07 28.75
C GLY A 713 -0.03 8.92 27.66
N GLY A 714 0.31 10.20 27.60
CA GLY A 714 -0.17 11.12 26.56
C GLY A 714 0.69 11.06 25.28
N GLY A 715 0.05 11.29 24.13
CA GLY A 715 0.69 11.28 22.82
C GLY A 715 0.24 12.41 21.92
N GLN A 716 0.82 12.48 20.72
CA GLN A 716 0.38 13.31 19.62
C GLN A 716 0.25 12.45 18.37
N VAL A 717 -0.90 12.55 17.72
CA VAL A 717 -1.17 11.95 16.41
C VAL A 717 -1.55 13.05 15.42
N ARG A 718 -1.37 12.82 14.13
CA ARG A 718 -1.93 13.66 13.07
C ARG A 718 -3.18 12.97 12.55
N LEU A 719 -4.30 13.69 12.58
CA LEU A 719 -5.56 13.30 11.98
C LEU A 719 -5.62 13.90 10.57
N PHE A 720 -6.09 13.11 9.62
CA PHE A 720 -6.41 13.52 8.25
C PHE A 720 -7.89 13.26 8.02
N VAL A 721 -8.61 14.21 7.44
CA VAL A 721 -10.04 14.10 7.12
C VAL A 721 -10.20 14.48 5.65
N THR A 722 -10.73 13.54 4.86
CA THR A 722 -11.05 13.77 3.45
C THR A 722 -12.45 14.35 3.33
N ASP A 723 -12.59 15.43 2.57
CA ASP A 723 -13.88 15.89 2.07
C ASP A 723 -14.30 15.00 0.89
N PRO A 724 -15.43 14.26 0.96
CA PRO A 724 -15.75 13.26 -0.08
C PRO A 724 -16.33 13.88 -1.36
N ALA A 725 -16.62 15.19 -1.39
CA ALA A 725 -17.16 15.88 -2.57
C ALA A 725 -16.06 16.60 -3.37
N THR A 726 -14.91 16.87 -2.76
CA THR A 726 -13.78 17.60 -3.37
C THR A 726 -12.45 16.84 -3.32
N ASP A 727 -12.42 15.71 -2.61
CA ASP A 727 -11.23 14.95 -2.23
C ASP A 727 -10.17 15.74 -1.45
N GLU A 728 -10.46 16.97 -1.00
CA GLU A 728 -9.48 17.77 -0.25
C GLU A 728 -9.20 17.12 1.11
N VAL A 729 -7.93 16.75 1.32
CA VAL A 729 -7.48 16.20 2.60
C VAL A 729 -7.00 17.32 3.52
N THR A 730 -7.79 17.59 4.56
CA THR A 730 -7.39 18.48 5.66
C THR A 730 -6.63 17.70 6.73
N ASP A 731 -5.60 18.29 7.32
CA ASP A 731 -4.79 17.64 8.35
C ASP A 731 -4.59 18.50 9.61
N ARG A 732 -4.61 17.86 10.79
CA ARG A 732 -4.40 18.56 12.08
C ARG A 732 -3.67 17.69 13.11
N LEU A 733 -2.80 18.32 13.90
CA LEU A 733 -2.10 17.65 15.01
C LEU A 733 -2.99 17.62 16.26
N VAL A 734 -3.24 16.44 16.79
CA VAL A 734 -4.10 16.22 17.96
C VAL A 734 -3.29 15.66 19.12
N THR A 735 -3.46 16.21 20.32
CA THR A 735 -2.86 15.66 21.55
C THR A 735 -3.86 14.71 22.19
N VAL A 736 -3.45 13.47 22.41
CA VAL A 736 -4.30 12.39 22.93
C VAL A 736 -3.90 11.97 24.34
N ARG A 737 -4.88 11.60 25.17
CA ARG A 737 -4.67 11.08 26.53
C ARG A 737 -5.66 9.93 26.79
N PRO A 738 -5.24 8.81 27.39
CA PRO A 738 -6.13 7.72 27.77
C PRO A 738 -7.26 8.22 28.69
N GLY A 739 -8.49 7.77 28.43
CA GLY A 739 -9.67 8.13 29.24
C GLY A 739 -10.20 9.56 29.06
N ALA A 740 -9.56 10.42 28.27
CA ALA A 740 -10.20 11.64 27.78
C ALA A 740 -11.30 11.28 26.75
N HIS A 741 -12.38 12.06 26.70
CA HIS A 741 -13.28 12.02 25.55
C HIS A 741 -12.45 12.25 24.27
N GLY A 742 -12.64 11.38 23.28
CA GLY A 742 -11.67 11.13 22.21
C GLY A 742 -11.47 12.28 21.22
N ILE A 743 -10.80 11.97 20.11
CA ILE A 743 -10.65 12.91 19.00
C ILE A 743 -12.05 13.15 18.41
N ASP A 744 -12.61 14.34 18.61
CA ASP A 744 -13.94 14.68 18.06
C ASP A 744 -13.83 14.98 16.56
N VAL A 745 -14.41 14.11 15.75
CA VAL A 745 -14.49 14.25 14.29
C VAL A 745 -15.97 14.16 13.90
N PRO A 746 -16.66 15.30 13.85
CA PRO A 746 -18.04 15.35 13.39
C PRO A 746 -18.08 15.14 11.88
N VAL A 747 -19.01 14.30 11.43
CA VAL A 747 -19.36 14.10 10.02
C VAL A 747 -20.82 14.50 9.85
N LYS A 748 -21.10 15.40 8.90
CA LYS A 748 -22.45 15.75 8.48
C LYS A 748 -22.86 14.79 7.38
N VAL A 749 -23.97 14.10 7.60
CA VAL A 749 -24.67 13.30 6.59
C VAL A 749 -25.96 14.03 6.28
N GLN A 750 -26.20 14.31 5.00
CA GLN A 750 -27.40 14.97 4.53
C GLN A 750 -28.37 13.90 4.01
N GLY A 751 -29.54 13.84 4.62
CA GLY A 751 -30.63 12.99 4.18
C GLY A 751 -31.40 13.58 3.00
N ASN A 752 -31.83 12.72 2.09
CA ASN A 752 -32.51 13.05 0.85
C ASN A 752 -33.50 11.93 0.44
N THR A 753 -34.26 12.09 -0.65
CA THR A 753 -35.26 11.10 -1.13
C THR A 753 -35.00 10.66 -2.59
N ARG A 754 -33.74 10.69 -3.01
CA ARG A 754 -33.28 10.45 -4.37
C ARG A 754 -32.12 9.48 -4.34
N TYR A 755 -32.42 8.30 -4.85
CA TYR A 755 -31.48 7.21 -5.01
C TYR A 755 -30.07 7.63 -5.46
N GLY A 756 -29.09 7.23 -4.66
CA GLY A 756 -27.67 7.44 -4.84
C GLY A 756 -26.86 6.22 -4.43
N ASP A 757 -25.54 6.42 -4.31
CA ASP A 757 -24.59 5.43 -3.82
C ASP A 757 -24.19 5.73 -2.36
N ASP A 758 -23.65 4.75 -1.64
CA ASP A 758 -23.13 4.92 -0.26
C ASP A 758 -21.97 5.94 -0.17
N LEU A 759 -22.06 6.97 0.67
CA LEU A 759 -21.03 8.01 0.78
C LEU A 759 -20.03 7.75 1.93
N ALA A 760 -18.76 7.51 1.60
CA ALA A 760 -17.70 7.21 2.58
C ALA A 760 -16.89 8.44 3.04
N HIS A 761 -17.20 8.97 4.23
CA HIS A 761 -16.42 10.04 4.88
C HIS A 761 -15.19 9.46 5.59
N ASN A 762 -14.09 9.27 4.85
CA ASN A 762 -12.88 8.63 5.34
C ASN A 762 -12.01 9.52 6.24
N VAL A 763 -11.44 8.90 7.28
CA VAL A 763 -10.56 9.52 8.27
C VAL A 763 -9.34 8.65 8.51
N PHE A 764 -8.16 9.25 8.40
CA PHE A 764 -6.88 8.59 8.64
C PHE A 764 -6.17 9.17 9.87
N VAL A 765 -5.35 8.36 10.55
CA VAL A 765 -4.54 8.82 11.69
C VAL A 765 -3.13 8.25 11.65
N LYS A 766 -2.14 9.08 11.98
CA LYS A 766 -0.72 8.69 12.04
C LYS A 766 -0.08 9.08 13.37
N ALA A 767 0.77 8.20 13.90
CA ALA A 767 1.58 8.47 15.09
C ALA A 767 2.61 9.60 14.82
N VAL A 768 2.78 10.52 15.78
CA VAL A 768 3.75 11.63 15.67
C VAL A 768 4.70 11.69 16.86
N ARG A 769 4.20 11.64 18.10
CA ARG A 769 5.01 11.61 19.33
C ARG A 769 4.33 10.86 20.45
N THR A 770 5.08 10.05 21.19
CA THR A 770 4.66 9.24 22.34
C THR A 770 3.33 8.50 22.14
N SER A 771 3.11 8.02 20.91
CA SER A 771 1.89 7.35 20.45
C SER A 771 2.20 6.20 19.51
N VAL A 772 1.34 5.19 19.47
CA VAL A 772 1.17 4.26 18.35
C VAL A 772 -0.24 4.37 17.79
N VAL A 773 -0.43 3.98 16.53
CA VAL A 773 -1.75 3.81 15.92
C VAL A 773 -1.96 2.33 15.62
N GLY A 774 -3.15 1.84 15.96
CA GLY A 774 -3.61 0.53 15.57
C GLY A 774 -4.40 0.63 14.27
N SER A 775 -5.73 0.69 14.34
CA SER A 775 -6.54 1.01 13.17
C SER A 775 -6.27 2.45 12.70
N HIS A 776 -5.62 2.58 11.54
CA HIS A 776 -5.21 3.87 10.97
C HIS A 776 -6.26 4.52 10.09
N LEU A 777 -7.26 3.75 9.66
CA LEU A 777 -8.37 4.13 8.78
C LEU A 777 -9.69 3.83 9.48
N GLY A 778 -10.69 4.66 9.21
CA GLY A 778 -12.10 4.46 9.54
C GLY A 778 -12.89 5.67 9.05
N GLY A 779 -14.02 5.98 9.69
CA GLY A 779 -14.86 7.10 9.27
C GLY A 779 -16.34 6.93 9.58
N VAL A 780 -17.19 7.62 8.81
CA VAL A 780 -18.62 7.35 8.71
C VAL A 780 -18.94 6.98 7.27
N THR A 781 -19.67 5.89 7.06
CA THR A 781 -20.28 5.58 5.76
C THR A 781 -21.78 5.90 5.87
N ALA A 782 -22.26 6.80 5.03
CA ALA A 782 -23.68 7.05 4.85
C ALA A 782 -24.22 6.04 3.83
N GLU A 783 -25.06 5.12 4.29
CA GLU A 783 -25.75 4.13 3.48
C GLU A 783 -26.96 4.77 2.79
N ASN A 784 -27.05 4.68 1.46
CA ASN A 784 -28.24 5.11 0.72
C ASN A 784 -29.41 4.19 1.13
N ASP A 785 -30.47 4.75 1.70
CA ASP A 785 -31.70 4.01 2.01
C ASP A 785 -32.89 4.29 1.11
N ASP A 786 -32.70 5.09 0.06
CA ASP A 786 -33.68 5.31 -1.00
C ASP A 786 -33.81 4.11 -1.97
N PRO A 787 -35.01 3.87 -2.54
CA PRO A 787 -35.25 2.79 -3.49
C PRO A 787 -34.74 3.13 -4.90
N VAL A 788 -34.20 2.12 -5.58
CA VAL A 788 -33.85 2.19 -7.01
C VAL A 788 -35.06 2.64 -7.85
N PRO A 789 -34.96 3.66 -8.72
CA PRO A 789 -36.04 4.01 -9.63
C PRO A 789 -36.35 2.86 -10.59
N SER A 790 -37.63 2.56 -10.82
CA SER A 790 -38.03 1.49 -11.74
C SER A 790 -37.82 1.93 -13.20
N ILE A 791 -37.19 1.07 -13.99
CA ILE A 791 -36.93 1.29 -15.42
C ILE A 791 -38.17 0.91 -16.25
N GLY A 792 -38.58 1.79 -17.16
CA GLY A 792 -39.62 1.53 -18.18
C GLY A 792 -39.10 1.78 -19.58
N VAL A 793 -39.51 0.98 -20.56
CA VAL A 793 -39.09 1.12 -21.98
C VAL A 793 -40.32 1.37 -22.85
N THR A 794 -40.24 2.38 -23.71
CA THR A 794 -41.33 2.80 -24.60
C THR A 794 -40.83 3.04 -26.02
N PRO A 795 -41.57 2.67 -27.07
CA PRO A 795 -41.16 2.92 -28.45
C PRO A 795 -41.17 4.42 -28.79
N VAL A 796 -40.20 4.85 -29.60
CA VAL A 796 -40.12 6.20 -30.20
C VAL A 796 -40.16 6.11 -31.72
N ALA A 797 -39.43 5.13 -32.28
CA ALA A 797 -39.49 4.73 -33.68
C ALA A 797 -39.30 3.21 -33.74
N ASP A 798 -40.38 2.47 -33.52
CA ASP A 798 -40.43 1.00 -33.52
C ASP A 798 -40.88 0.41 -34.85
N ARG A 799 -41.20 1.24 -35.85
CA ARG A 799 -41.35 0.83 -37.23
C ARG A 799 -40.66 1.83 -38.15
N VAL A 800 -39.65 1.37 -38.86
CA VAL A 800 -38.75 2.22 -39.66
C VAL A 800 -38.49 1.61 -41.02
N ALA A 801 -38.14 2.45 -42.00
CA ALA A 801 -37.55 1.96 -43.24
C ALA A 801 -36.08 1.60 -42.99
N GLU A 802 -35.50 0.77 -43.84
CA GLU A 802 -34.06 0.54 -43.93
C GLU A 802 -33.27 1.87 -43.98
N GLY A 803 -32.03 1.81 -43.49
CA GLY A 803 -31.17 2.98 -43.25
C GLY A 803 -31.65 3.94 -42.15
N LYS A 804 -32.81 3.73 -41.51
CA LYS A 804 -33.30 4.53 -40.38
C LYS A 804 -33.29 3.73 -39.10
N ALA A 805 -32.56 4.23 -38.10
CA ALA A 805 -32.43 3.56 -36.82
C ALA A 805 -33.76 3.41 -36.05
N LEU A 806 -34.01 2.21 -35.52
CA LEU A 806 -35.05 1.93 -34.54
C LEU A 806 -34.71 2.63 -33.21
N LYS A 807 -35.73 3.16 -32.52
CA LYS A 807 -35.54 3.92 -31.28
C LYS A 807 -36.57 3.59 -30.20
N TRP A 808 -36.07 3.49 -28.97
CA TRP A 808 -36.88 3.39 -27.76
C TRP A 808 -36.43 4.42 -26.74
N ARG A 809 -37.38 5.01 -26.04
CA ARG A 809 -37.14 5.86 -24.87
C ARG A 809 -37.23 5.01 -23.63
N VAL A 810 -36.14 5.00 -22.88
CA VAL A 810 -36.10 4.41 -21.54
C VAL A 810 -36.33 5.51 -20.52
N THR A 811 -37.13 5.22 -19.50
CA THR A 811 -37.58 6.15 -18.47
C THR A 811 -37.36 5.58 -17.08
N LEU A 812 -37.16 6.47 -16.11
CA LEU A 812 -37.13 6.16 -14.69
C LEU A 812 -38.40 6.68 -14.01
N SER A 813 -38.88 6.00 -12.98
CA SER A 813 -39.99 6.48 -12.14
C SER A 813 -39.68 7.77 -11.37
N ALA A 814 -38.41 8.05 -11.11
CA ALA A 814 -37.91 9.25 -10.44
C ALA A 814 -36.48 9.56 -10.91
N ALA A 815 -36.00 10.80 -10.72
CA ALA A 815 -34.61 11.15 -11.00
C ALA A 815 -33.71 10.72 -9.84
N ALA A 816 -32.72 9.85 -10.11
CA ALA A 816 -31.65 9.50 -9.17
C ALA A 816 -30.57 10.60 -9.14
N ASP A 817 -29.81 10.68 -8.04
CA ASP A 817 -28.61 11.53 -7.95
C ASP A 817 -27.34 10.84 -8.47
N VAL A 818 -27.41 9.52 -8.65
CA VAL A 818 -26.50 8.76 -9.51
C VAL A 818 -27.14 8.47 -10.85
N GLU A 819 -26.32 7.99 -11.78
CA GLU A 819 -26.78 7.44 -13.05
C GLU A 819 -27.40 6.05 -12.85
N VAL A 820 -28.55 5.83 -13.46
CA VAL A 820 -29.29 4.56 -13.38
C VAL A 820 -29.41 3.99 -14.79
N GLY A 821 -28.81 2.83 -14.98
CA GLY A 821 -28.81 2.10 -16.23
C GLY A 821 -29.23 0.64 -16.04
N GLY A 822 -29.27 -0.09 -17.14
CA GLY A 822 -29.56 -1.52 -17.19
C GLY A 822 -29.42 -2.08 -18.60
N MET A 823 -29.45 -3.40 -18.73
CA MET A 823 -29.28 -4.09 -20.02
C MET A 823 -30.62 -4.41 -20.70
N LEU A 824 -30.64 -4.33 -22.03
CA LEU A 824 -31.67 -4.92 -22.88
C LEU A 824 -31.06 -6.05 -23.71
N ALA A 825 -31.33 -7.30 -23.33
CA ALA A 825 -30.97 -8.46 -24.14
C ALA A 825 -31.80 -8.51 -25.41
N VAL A 826 -31.16 -8.83 -26.53
CA VAL A 826 -31.85 -9.26 -27.75
C VAL A 826 -32.38 -10.67 -27.52
N VAL A 827 -33.67 -10.88 -27.72
CA VAL A 827 -34.33 -12.18 -27.53
C VAL A 827 -35.07 -12.59 -28.81
N PRO A 828 -35.23 -13.90 -29.08
CA PRO A 828 -35.88 -14.35 -30.30
C PRO A 828 -37.26 -13.71 -30.53
N VAL A 829 -37.52 -13.30 -31.78
CA VAL A 829 -38.84 -12.82 -32.19
C VAL A 829 -39.87 -13.93 -32.13
N THR A 830 -41.11 -13.58 -31.76
CA THR A 830 -42.21 -14.57 -31.68
C THR A 830 -42.94 -14.80 -33.00
N GLN A 831 -42.81 -13.88 -33.95
CA GLN A 831 -43.47 -13.87 -35.26
C GLN A 831 -42.65 -13.01 -36.23
N GLY A 832 -42.66 -13.35 -37.52
CA GLY A 832 -41.89 -12.63 -38.56
C GLY A 832 -40.48 -13.18 -38.74
N ARG A 833 -39.71 -12.53 -39.63
CA ARG A 833 -38.26 -12.75 -39.78
C ARG A 833 -37.53 -11.90 -38.73
N GLU A 834 -36.43 -12.41 -38.20
CA GLU A 834 -35.61 -11.66 -37.24
C GLU A 834 -34.56 -10.85 -37.98
N LEU A 835 -34.33 -9.61 -37.54
CA LEU A 835 -33.26 -8.75 -38.02
C LEU A 835 -31.91 -9.47 -37.82
N SER A 836 -31.04 -9.48 -38.83
CA SER A 836 -29.77 -10.20 -38.79
C SER A 836 -28.58 -9.30 -38.46
N SER A 837 -27.41 -9.92 -38.29
CA SER A 837 -26.12 -9.26 -38.09
C SER A 837 -25.65 -8.42 -39.28
N LYS A 838 -26.25 -8.55 -40.47
CA LYS A 838 -25.93 -7.70 -41.63
C LYS A 838 -26.76 -6.44 -41.74
N ASP A 839 -27.95 -6.44 -41.16
CA ASP A 839 -28.97 -5.39 -41.41
C ASP A 839 -28.82 -4.21 -40.44
N VAL A 840 -27.78 -4.25 -39.61
CA VAL A 840 -27.35 -3.25 -38.63
C VAL A 840 -25.96 -2.70 -38.96
N ALA A 841 -25.66 -1.49 -38.50
CA ALA A 841 -24.37 -0.86 -38.77
C ALA A 841 -23.20 -1.71 -38.21
N PRO A 842 -22.20 -2.09 -39.04
CA PRO A 842 -21.11 -2.98 -38.61
C PRO A 842 -20.35 -2.47 -37.38
N ASP A 843 -20.03 -1.18 -37.33
CA ASP A 843 -19.33 -0.56 -36.20
C ASP A 843 -20.15 -0.68 -34.90
N TRP A 844 -21.47 -0.49 -34.97
CA TRP A 844 -22.37 -0.62 -33.83
C TRP A 844 -22.46 -2.07 -33.32
N LEU A 845 -22.48 -3.05 -34.23
CA LEU A 845 -22.49 -4.47 -33.85
C LEU A 845 -21.17 -4.85 -33.17
N GLN A 846 -20.05 -4.38 -33.73
CA GLN A 846 -18.70 -4.57 -33.22
C GLN A 846 -18.52 -3.94 -31.83
N ASP A 847 -19.05 -2.73 -31.61
CA ASP A 847 -19.02 -2.03 -30.32
C ASP A 847 -19.96 -2.66 -29.27
N SER A 848 -21.15 -3.13 -29.69
CA SER A 848 -22.19 -3.64 -28.78
C SER A 848 -22.03 -5.12 -28.40
N SER A 849 -21.19 -5.89 -29.12
CA SER A 849 -21.06 -7.35 -28.91
C SER A 849 -19.65 -7.91 -29.13
N GLY A 850 -18.74 -7.15 -29.75
CA GLY A 850 -17.46 -7.68 -30.22
C GLY A 850 -17.56 -8.47 -31.54
N ALA A 851 -18.76 -8.67 -32.10
CA ALA A 851 -18.99 -9.55 -33.24
C ALA A 851 -18.90 -8.84 -34.62
N SER A 852 -18.43 -9.60 -35.61
CA SER A 852 -18.52 -9.27 -37.03
C SER A 852 -19.95 -9.54 -37.58
N PRO A 853 -20.42 -8.76 -38.57
CA PRO A 853 -21.62 -9.05 -39.36
C PRO A 853 -21.60 -10.43 -40.02
N ASP A 854 -20.41 -10.92 -40.41
CA ASP A 854 -20.21 -12.24 -40.99
C ASP A 854 -19.73 -13.28 -39.95
N PRO A 855 -20.25 -14.53 -39.98
CA PRO A 855 -21.35 -14.98 -40.82
C PRO A 855 -22.69 -14.38 -40.37
N GLU A 856 -23.58 -14.20 -41.35
CA GLU A 856 -24.96 -13.75 -41.17
C GLU A 856 -25.73 -14.68 -40.21
N ARG A 857 -26.42 -14.07 -39.25
CA ARG A 857 -27.19 -14.76 -38.20
C ARG A 857 -28.23 -13.82 -37.59
N PRO A 858 -29.35 -14.33 -37.05
CA PRO A 858 -30.29 -13.52 -36.27
C PRO A 858 -29.59 -12.79 -35.13
N LEU A 859 -30.00 -11.56 -34.80
CA LEU A 859 -29.36 -10.79 -33.74
C LEU A 859 -29.44 -11.47 -32.35
N SER A 860 -30.47 -12.29 -32.06
CA SER A 860 -30.53 -13.07 -30.82
C SER A 860 -29.56 -14.27 -30.77
N GLU A 861 -28.93 -14.63 -31.90
CA GLU A 861 -27.87 -15.65 -31.98
C GLU A 861 -26.46 -15.02 -31.96
N VAL A 862 -26.34 -13.70 -31.82
CA VAL A 862 -25.05 -13.01 -31.64
C VAL A 862 -24.64 -13.11 -30.17
N GLU A 863 -23.68 -14.00 -29.88
CA GLU A 863 -23.12 -14.18 -28.54
C GLU A 863 -22.61 -12.84 -27.97
N GLY A 864 -23.09 -12.46 -26.78
CA GLY A 864 -22.71 -11.22 -26.10
C GLY A 864 -23.48 -9.96 -26.51
N LEU A 865 -24.40 -10.02 -27.50
CA LEU A 865 -25.15 -8.83 -27.93
C LEU A 865 -26.23 -8.43 -26.90
N SER A 866 -25.97 -7.32 -26.20
CA SER A 866 -26.92 -6.67 -25.31
C SER A 866 -26.82 -5.15 -25.46
N LEU A 867 -27.96 -4.46 -25.38
CA LEU A 867 -27.98 -3.00 -25.51
C LEU A 867 -27.94 -2.39 -24.12
N TRP A 868 -26.82 -1.77 -23.78
CA TRP A 868 -26.73 -1.02 -22.54
C TRP A 868 -27.58 0.25 -22.63
N VAL A 869 -28.28 0.55 -21.54
CA VAL A 869 -29.06 1.77 -21.38
C VAL A 869 -28.58 2.52 -20.16
N SER A 870 -28.34 3.82 -20.31
CA SER A 870 -27.95 4.68 -19.19
C SER A 870 -28.82 5.93 -19.14
N VAL A 871 -29.45 6.20 -17.99
CA VAL A 871 -30.15 7.46 -17.72
C VAL A 871 -29.27 8.31 -16.80
N PRO A 872 -28.68 9.42 -17.28
CA PRO A 872 -27.73 10.21 -16.50
C PRO A 872 -28.33 10.78 -15.22
N ALA A 873 -27.48 11.01 -14.22
CA ALA A 873 -27.85 11.64 -12.95
C ALA A 873 -28.70 12.91 -13.15
N GLY A 874 -29.77 13.05 -12.36
CA GLY A 874 -30.73 14.15 -12.46
C GLY A 874 -31.66 14.12 -13.69
N ARG A 875 -31.59 13.09 -14.54
CA ARG A 875 -32.55 12.83 -15.63
C ARG A 875 -33.53 11.73 -15.26
N THR A 876 -34.62 11.66 -16.02
CA THR A 876 -35.65 10.62 -15.91
C THR A 876 -35.84 9.85 -17.22
N SER A 877 -35.02 10.09 -18.25
CA SER A 877 -35.09 9.36 -19.51
C SER A 877 -33.82 9.47 -20.36
N ALA A 878 -33.57 8.43 -21.15
CA ALA A 878 -32.58 8.39 -22.24
C ALA A 878 -33.19 7.69 -23.47
N GLU A 879 -32.47 7.68 -24.60
CA GLU A 879 -32.90 7.01 -25.83
C GLU A 879 -31.90 5.92 -26.23
N VAL A 880 -32.42 4.73 -26.53
CA VAL A 880 -31.71 3.56 -27.06
C VAL A 880 -31.98 3.49 -28.55
N THR A 881 -30.95 3.18 -29.33
CA THR A 881 -31.00 3.18 -30.79
C THR A 881 -30.37 1.90 -31.34
N VAL A 882 -31.05 1.23 -32.26
CA VAL A 882 -30.49 0.16 -33.11
C VAL A 882 -30.38 0.73 -34.54
N PRO A 883 -29.17 1.06 -35.01
CA PRO A 883 -28.96 1.61 -36.34
C PRO A 883 -29.02 0.49 -37.38
N THR A 884 -30.02 0.56 -38.27
CA THR A 884 -30.13 -0.32 -39.44
C THR A 884 -29.33 0.25 -40.61
N ILE A 885 -28.91 -0.60 -41.54
CA ILE A 885 -28.36 -0.16 -42.83
C ILE A 885 -29.44 -0.17 -43.93
N GLU A 886 -29.11 0.42 -45.07
CA GLU A 886 -29.84 0.31 -46.33
C GLU A 886 -28.99 -0.55 -47.26
N ASP A 887 -29.58 -1.58 -47.86
CA ASP A 887 -28.89 -2.48 -48.78
C ASP A 887 -29.62 -2.56 -50.15
N ALA A 888 -29.32 -3.55 -50.98
CA ALA A 888 -29.89 -3.70 -52.33
C ALA A 888 -30.71 -4.99 -52.51
N VAL A 889 -31.05 -5.69 -51.43
CA VAL A 889 -31.81 -6.92 -51.39
C VAL A 889 -33.24 -6.57 -50.97
N ALA A 890 -34.24 -7.07 -51.69
CA ALA A 890 -35.64 -6.91 -51.30
C ALA A 890 -36.02 -8.00 -50.30
N GLU A 891 -36.43 -7.61 -49.10
CA GLU A 891 -36.55 -8.48 -47.94
C GLU A 891 -38.01 -8.48 -47.39
N PRO A 892 -38.41 -9.50 -46.61
CA PRO A 892 -39.67 -9.44 -45.87
C PRO A 892 -39.45 -8.69 -44.55
N ALA A 893 -40.37 -7.80 -44.19
CA ALA A 893 -40.32 -7.00 -42.96
C ALA A 893 -39.74 -7.76 -41.73
N GLU A 894 -38.54 -7.37 -41.33
CA GLU A 894 -37.77 -8.00 -40.26
C GLU A 894 -38.03 -7.34 -38.91
N SER A 895 -37.67 -7.99 -37.81
CA SER A 895 -37.86 -7.41 -36.47
C SER A 895 -36.78 -7.79 -35.47
N VAL A 896 -36.51 -6.89 -34.54
CA VAL A 896 -35.69 -7.14 -33.36
C VAL A 896 -36.57 -7.05 -32.12
N ARG A 897 -36.32 -7.90 -31.12
CA ARG A 897 -37.06 -7.90 -29.86
C ARG A 897 -36.12 -7.79 -28.68
N LEU A 898 -36.40 -6.83 -27.81
CA LEU A 898 -35.57 -6.44 -26.68
C LEU A 898 -36.31 -6.69 -25.37
N ARG A 899 -35.62 -7.21 -24.36
CA ARG A 899 -36.15 -7.42 -23.00
C ARG A 899 -35.11 -7.00 -21.97
N LEU A 900 -35.55 -6.44 -20.84
CA LEU A 900 -34.69 -6.19 -19.68
C LEU A 900 -33.93 -7.46 -19.26
N ALA A 901 -32.63 -7.32 -19.06
CA ALA A 901 -31.71 -8.37 -18.65
C ALA A 901 -31.12 -8.09 -17.27
N ASP A 902 -30.54 -9.11 -16.64
CA ASP A 902 -29.83 -8.98 -15.37
C ASP A 902 -28.34 -8.62 -15.56
N ASP A 903 -27.61 -8.50 -14.45
CA ASP A 903 -26.16 -8.21 -14.39
C ASP A 903 -25.26 -9.16 -15.22
N SER A 904 -25.79 -10.30 -15.69
CA SER A 904 -25.09 -11.26 -16.55
C SER A 904 -25.43 -11.16 -18.03
N GLY A 905 -26.36 -10.25 -18.40
CA GLY A 905 -26.89 -10.11 -19.76
C GLY A 905 -28.04 -11.07 -20.08
N GLU A 906 -28.46 -11.90 -19.12
CA GLU A 906 -29.55 -12.87 -19.32
C GLU A 906 -30.93 -12.21 -19.18
N PRO A 907 -31.88 -12.46 -20.09
CA PRO A 907 -33.19 -11.82 -20.09
C PRO A 907 -34.04 -12.19 -18.86
N VAL A 908 -34.44 -11.19 -18.07
CA VAL A 908 -35.19 -11.39 -16.83
C VAL A 908 -36.52 -12.12 -17.10
N PRO A 909 -36.77 -13.31 -16.51
CA PRO A 909 -37.98 -14.07 -16.76
C PRO A 909 -39.25 -13.28 -16.42
N GLY A 910 -40.14 -13.12 -17.41
CA GLY A 910 -41.41 -12.41 -17.26
C GLY A 910 -41.34 -10.89 -17.46
N ALA A 911 -40.16 -10.30 -17.69
CA ALA A 911 -40.06 -8.88 -17.99
C ALA A 911 -40.75 -8.52 -19.33
N PRO A 912 -41.39 -7.33 -19.43
CA PRO A 912 -41.93 -6.84 -20.69
C PRO A 912 -40.86 -6.81 -21.78
N ALA A 913 -41.26 -7.16 -23.00
CA ALA A 913 -40.40 -7.06 -24.18
C ALA A 913 -40.97 -6.03 -25.14
N VAL A 914 -40.11 -5.22 -25.73
CA VAL A 914 -40.44 -4.31 -26.83
C VAL A 914 -39.94 -4.89 -28.14
N THR A 915 -40.64 -4.62 -29.23
CA THR A 915 -40.26 -5.06 -30.58
C THR A 915 -40.05 -3.83 -31.45
N GLY A 916 -39.12 -3.91 -32.40
CA GLY A 916 -38.97 -2.95 -33.48
C GLY A 916 -38.96 -3.68 -34.82
N THR A 917 -39.54 -3.10 -35.85
CA THR A 917 -39.71 -3.68 -37.18
C THR A 917 -39.07 -2.79 -38.24
N VAL A 918 -38.27 -3.40 -39.11
CA VAL A 918 -37.66 -2.78 -40.28
C VAL A 918 -38.47 -3.17 -41.52
N VAL A 919 -38.55 -2.29 -42.51
CA VAL A 919 -39.15 -2.56 -43.82
C VAL A 919 -38.30 -1.94 -44.92
N ASP A 920 -38.31 -2.55 -46.10
CA ASP A 920 -37.59 -2.06 -47.28
C ASP A 920 -37.86 -0.57 -47.55
N ALA A 921 -36.83 0.12 -48.03
CA ALA A 921 -36.97 1.46 -48.58
C ALA A 921 -37.70 1.40 -49.95
N SER A 922 -38.99 1.77 -49.95
CA SER A 922 -39.89 1.77 -51.12
C SER A 922 -39.57 2.81 -52.19
#